data_AF-A0A426UZV2-F1
#
_entry.id   AF-A0A426UZV2-F1
#
_cell.length_a   1.000
_cell.length_b   1.000
_cell.length_c   1.000
_cell.angle_alpha   90.00
_cell.angle_beta   90.00
_cell.angle_gamma   90.00
#
_symmetry.space_group_name_H-M   'P 1'
#
loop_
_entity.id
_entity.type
_entity.pdbx_description
1 polymer ?
#
loop_
_entity_poly.entity_id
_entity_poly.type
_entity_poly.pdbx_seq_one_letter_code
_entity_poly.pdbx_strand_id
1 'polypeptide(L)'
;MNPVPSEPPAGPSGPVPQANPRLVADFATPTGPVMHGATGSLYGVAEDGVPGDELLDALDLTTLAVKPDGGAQHPGGDASAAVAVLRRNGRPRGRTGLAFVYLQDLFASWPYEDVGIDVYHERLCEVVPPMLTEANEGRLVLVPFNEPDWIWYALKEDAPARFDRFVADWTTTVRLLRRLAPGVPIAGPNESYFHGRFLRHFLRRARDTGTLPEWTAWHELSPKSLADFRSHHAEYRELERELGIEPRPVNIDEYANNRDLSVPGQLVQWAALFEDAKVHADMAFWTASGGYSGAAPQTNVPSGAWWLLKAYSGMTGTTVQVTPPQPDTPDTLQGIASLDRERRTAQVLAGGCAGDFTVVVEGLDPELWGPAVTATVHRIDWTGYEGAAGPPVALSRVTGPPGRLEVQVPQADRMAAYWIAIVPGAGAPLEAPPWRGSWEAEHAQVTSGEVARQGHPGEGDGFAASGEHDVSGLNMNDSAVRFTVEVPADGGYDLAVFYSHEYGRGAEATEPQPAQQVLAVNGAERFLEYPSTMNWQHRSVVHVPVRLRAGANTVELSKSGAIGTARGEVALDKIVLTEDRPERGVYDGAFARHDDAAGPVFDVYAAADRYHRIAGAARGVLLGPQNQCVPVDLTRPVFLHAGINRLRADAVELVVEPVEGPAPLEVDAAEAVRSGGSCLIVNDFAGGGHVIGWNGRGADATIAFEAAAGPHALIVSYANGERAEGHESDVDIVTRHCDLVVNGKPAGRYPMRGTWTWNDFWTYPVIVDLAEGRNTIAFGNEDGPTAEFERFVIAPLNP
;
A
#
# COMPACT_ATOMS: atom_id res chain seq x y z
N MET A 1 -24.71 -22.52 17.82
CA MET A 1 -24.20 -22.70 19.19
C MET A 1 -22.70 -22.52 19.11
N ASN A 2 -22.27 -21.28 19.29
CA ASN A 2 -20.86 -20.89 19.22
C ASN A 2 -20.16 -21.53 20.43
N PRO A 3 -19.05 -22.26 20.24
CA PRO A 3 -18.23 -22.65 21.38
C PRO A 3 -17.76 -21.37 22.08
N VAL A 4 -17.98 -21.34 23.39
CA VAL A 4 -17.62 -20.26 24.31
C VAL A 4 -16.10 -20.02 24.24
N PRO A 5 -15.62 -18.77 24.12
CA PRO A 5 -14.19 -18.48 24.20
C PRO A 5 -13.70 -18.79 25.61
N SER A 6 -12.73 -19.71 25.71
CA SER A 6 -11.90 -19.83 26.91
C SER A 6 -11.08 -18.55 27.07
N GLU A 7 -10.96 -18.03 28.31
CA GLU A 7 -10.05 -16.91 28.62
C GLU A 7 -8.66 -17.15 27.99
N PRO A 8 -8.09 -16.16 27.29
CA PRO A 8 -6.80 -16.35 26.64
C PRO A 8 -5.71 -16.51 27.71
N PRO A 9 -4.79 -17.47 27.55
CA PRO A 9 -3.58 -17.50 28.36
C PRO A 9 -2.81 -16.18 28.16
N ALA A 10 -2.14 -15.69 29.20
CA ALA A 10 -1.21 -14.58 29.06
C ALA A 10 -0.25 -14.87 27.90
N GLY A 11 -0.34 -14.07 26.83
CA GLY A 11 0.50 -14.24 25.65
C GLY A 11 1.98 -14.20 26.02
N PRO A 12 2.85 -14.89 25.27
CA PRO A 12 4.28 -14.85 25.52
C PRO A 12 4.78 -13.40 25.53
N SER A 13 5.63 -13.07 26.49
CA SER A 13 6.38 -11.82 26.48
C SER A 13 7.17 -11.71 25.18
N GLY A 14 7.11 -10.55 24.50
CA GLY A 14 7.89 -10.29 23.30
C GLY A 14 9.39 -10.56 23.50
N PRO A 15 10.18 -10.72 22.41
CA PRO A 15 11.58 -11.07 22.48
C PRO A 15 12.36 -10.09 23.38
N VAL A 16 13.27 -10.62 24.19
CA VAL A 16 14.12 -9.81 25.09
C VAL A 16 14.96 -8.86 24.22
N PRO A 17 14.90 -7.53 24.43
CA PRO A 17 15.70 -6.59 23.66
C PRO A 17 17.19 -6.89 23.79
N GLN A 18 17.86 -7.10 22.66
CA GLN A 18 19.32 -7.19 22.64
C GLN A 18 19.89 -5.78 22.71
N ALA A 19 20.95 -5.58 23.50
CA ALA A 19 21.68 -4.32 23.47
C ALA A 19 22.47 -4.20 22.16
N ASN A 20 22.09 -3.26 21.30
CA ASN A 20 22.71 -2.96 20.01
C ASN A 20 22.92 -4.20 19.10
N PRO A 21 21.83 -4.86 18.64
CA PRO A 21 21.91 -5.96 17.69
C PRO A 21 22.65 -5.55 16.41
N ARG A 22 23.25 -6.55 15.74
CA ARG A 22 24.05 -6.35 14.53
C ARG A 22 23.44 -7.14 13.37
N LEU A 23 23.17 -6.45 12.27
CA LEU A 23 22.82 -7.03 10.97
C LEU A 23 24.06 -6.97 10.08
N VAL A 24 24.53 -8.12 9.58
CA VAL A 24 25.74 -8.17 8.72
C VAL A 24 25.32 -8.39 7.27
N ALA A 25 25.73 -7.50 6.36
CA ALA A 25 25.58 -7.64 4.92
C ALA A 25 26.94 -7.89 4.27
N ASP A 26 27.16 -9.12 3.79
CA ASP A 26 28.40 -9.55 3.14
C ASP A 26 28.27 -9.45 1.63
N PHE A 27 28.74 -8.33 1.08
CA PHE A 27 28.69 -8.04 -0.35
C PHE A 27 29.66 -8.89 -1.21
N ALA A 28 30.52 -9.70 -0.58
CA ALA A 28 31.37 -10.66 -1.30
C ALA A 28 30.65 -11.99 -1.59
N THR A 29 29.51 -12.26 -0.93
CA THR A 29 28.76 -13.52 -1.05
C THR A 29 27.40 -13.29 -1.73
N PRO A 30 27.31 -13.36 -3.07
CA PRO A 30 26.04 -13.19 -3.78
C PRO A 30 25.11 -14.40 -3.56
N THR A 31 23.80 -14.13 -3.43
CA THR A 31 22.75 -15.15 -3.24
C THR A 31 21.84 -15.32 -4.46
N GLY A 32 22.12 -14.61 -5.55
CA GLY A 32 21.41 -14.69 -6.82
C GLY A 32 20.88 -13.34 -7.30
N PRO A 33 20.17 -13.29 -8.44
CA PRO A 33 19.48 -12.08 -8.88
C PRO A 33 18.45 -11.61 -7.84
N VAL A 34 18.24 -10.30 -7.76
CA VAL A 34 17.10 -9.75 -7.00
C VAL A 34 15.81 -10.20 -7.67
N MET A 35 14.85 -10.67 -6.88
CA MET A 35 13.59 -11.26 -7.36
C MET A 35 12.38 -10.33 -7.23
N HIS A 36 12.33 -9.51 -6.16
CA HIS A 36 11.15 -8.70 -5.82
C HIS A 36 9.89 -9.51 -5.50
N GLY A 37 10.08 -10.77 -5.06
CA GLY A 37 9.00 -11.74 -4.91
C GLY A 37 7.91 -11.34 -3.93
N ALA A 38 8.22 -10.53 -2.92
CA ALA A 38 7.27 -10.07 -1.90
C ALA A 38 6.45 -8.81 -2.29
N THR A 39 6.46 -8.41 -3.56
CA THR A 39 5.78 -7.18 -4.01
C THR A 39 4.33 -7.40 -4.41
N GLY A 40 3.89 -8.65 -4.54
CA GLY A 40 2.55 -8.96 -5.01
C GLY A 40 1.46 -8.72 -3.96
N SER A 41 0.19 -8.84 -4.36
CA SER A 41 -0.97 -8.62 -3.50
C SER A 41 -2.23 -9.30 -4.04
N LEU A 42 -2.99 -9.92 -3.14
CA LEU A 42 -4.36 -10.38 -3.39
C LEU A 42 -5.31 -9.18 -3.34
N TYR A 43 -6.10 -8.95 -4.39
CA TYR A 43 -7.01 -7.80 -4.53
C TYR A 43 -6.35 -6.42 -4.33
N GLY A 44 -5.02 -6.35 -4.40
CA GLY A 44 -4.29 -5.10 -4.30
C GLY A 44 -4.66 -4.10 -5.39
N VAL A 45 -5.12 -4.61 -6.54
CA VAL A 45 -5.71 -3.87 -7.65
C VAL A 45 -7.21 -4.20 -7.71
N ALA A 46 -8.06 -3.19 -7.58
CA ALA A 46 -9.52 -3.36 -7.71
C ALA A 46 -9.97 -3.21 -9.16
N GLU A 47 -9.41 -2.24 -9.87
CA GLU A 47 -9.76 -1.90 -11.25
C GLU A 47 -8.53 -1.34 -11.95
N ASP A 48 -8.62 -1.19 -13.26
CA ASP A 48 -7.60 -0.45 -14.01
C ASP A 48 -7.52 1.02 -13.53
N GLY A 49 -6.37 1.39 -12.93
CA GLY A 49 -6.15 2.70 -12.33
C GLY A 49 -6.54 2.80 -10.84
N VAL A 50 -6.78 1.66 -10.17
CA VAL A 50 -7.04 1.60 -8.72
C VAL A 50 -6.19 0.53 -8.03
N PRO A 51 -5.07 0.88 -7.35
CA PRO A 51 -4.50 2.23 -7.25
C PRO A 51 -4.02 2.81 -8.59
N GLY A 52 -3.73 4.11 -8.59
CA GLY A 52 -3.17 4.81 -9.75
C GLY A 52 -1.81 4.25 -10.17
N ASP A 53 -1.53 4.37 -11.46
CA ASP A 53 -0.30 3.87 -12.08
C ASP A 53 0.96 4.47 -11.46
N GLU A 54 0.87 5.71 -10.98
CA GLU A 54 1.97 6.42 -10.34
C GLU A 54 2.51 5.65 -9.13
N LEU A 55 1.63 4.96 -8.40
CA LEU A 55 2.01 4.09 -7.30
C LEU A 55 2.49 2.74 -7.80
N LEU A 56 1.72 2.06 -8.65
CA LEU A 56 1.95 0.66 -9.03
C LEU A 56 3.21 0.47 -9.87
N ASP A 57 3.50 1.41 -10.76
CA ASP A 57 4.66 1.33 -11.63
C ASP A 57 5.99 1.45 -10.87
N ALA A 58 5.95 1.98 -9.65
CA ALA A 58 7.11 2.12 -8.79
C ALA A 58 7.38 0.84 -7.96
N LEU A 59 6.58 -0.22 -8.10
CA LEU A 59 6.65 -1.43 -7.26
C LEU A 59 7.19 -2.67 -7.96
N ASP A 60 7.53 -2.61 -9.25
CA ASP A 60 8.04 -3.76 -10.02
C ASP A 60 7.24 -5.07 -9.83
N LEU A 61 5.90 -4.96 -9.86
CA LEU A 61 4.97 -6.07 -9.58
C LEU A 61 5.32 -7.39 -10.27
N THR A 62 5.50 -8.46 -9.47
CA THR A 62 5.78 -9.81 -9.97
C THR A 62 4.53 -10.69 -10.10
N THR A 63 3.58 -10.52 -9.20
CA THR A 63 2.36 -11.33 -9.11
C THR A 63 1.20 -10.48 -8.57
N LEU A 64 -0.02 -10.84 -8.94
CA LEU A 64 -1.26 -10.35 -8.36
C LEU A 64 -2.21 -11.54 -8.23
N ALA A 65 -2.86 -11.70 -7.08
CA ALA A 65 -3.93 -12.67 -6.92
C ALA A 65 -5.30 -11.98 -7.02
N VAL A 66 -6.24 -12.58 -7.75
CA VAL A 66 -7.47 -11.95 -8.25
C VAL A 66 -8.58 -12.96 -8.53
N LYS A 67 -9.83 -12.49 -8.67
CA LYS A 67 -10.93 -13.32 -9.18
C LYS A 67 -10.90 -13.49 -10.70
N PRO A 68 -11.58 -14.51 -11.24
CA PRO A 68 -11.90 -14.53 -12.66
C PRO A 68 -12.77 -13.33 -13.05
N ASP A 69 -12.71 -12.94 -14.32
CA ASP A 69 -13.54 -11.86 -14.87
C ASP A 69 -15.03 -12.10 -14.58
N GLY A 70 -15.67 -11.13 -13.93
CA GLY A 70 -17.08 -11.20 -13.54
C GLY A 70 -17.36 -12.15 -12.37
N GLY A 71 -16.34 -12.60 -11.64
CA GLY A 71 -16.50 -13.33 -10.39
C GLY A 71 -17.30 -12.52 -9.35
N ALA A 72 -18.02 -13.20 -8.48
CA ALA A 72 -19.01 -12.60 -7.61
C ALA A 72 -18.53 -12.31 -6.18
N GLN A 73 -17.35 -12.82 -5.80
CA GLN A 73 -16.84 -12.72 -4.43
C GLN A 73 -16.62 -11.27 -4.00
N HIS A 74 -16.08 -10.45 -4.89
CA HIS A 74 -15.84 -9.03 -4.62
C HIS A 74 -16.30 -8.19 -5.81
N PRO A 75 -16.68 -6.91 -5.61
CA PRO A 75 -17.17 -6.06 -6.67
C PRO A 75 -16.11 -5.71 -7.73
N GLY A 76 -14.82 -5.77 -7.37
CA GLY A 76 -13.68 -5.53 -8.26
C GLY A 76 -12.62 -6.63 -8.14
N GLY A 77 -11.50 -6.47 -8.83
CA GLY A 77 -10.37 -7.40 -8.84
C GLY A 77 -10.44 -8.42 -9.98
N ASP A 78 -10.98 -8.05 -11.13
CA ASP A 78 -11.05 -8.92 -12.31
C ASP A 78 -9.67 -9.21 -12.91
N ALA A 79 -9.46 -10.45 -13.36
CA ALA A 79 -8.22 -10.92 -13.95
C ALA A 79 -7.73 -10.06 -15.13
N SER A 80 -8.62 -9.67 -16.04
CA SER A 80 -8.28 -8.84 -17.21
C SER A 80 -7.82 -7.43 -16.81
N ALA A 81 -8.42 -6.84 -15.76
CA ALA A 81 -7.99 -5.54 -15.24
C ALA A 81 -6.59 -5.63 -14.62
N ALA A 82 -6.34 -6.66 -13.82
CA ALA A 82 -5.01 -6.92 -13.26
C ALA A 82 -3.96 -7.16 -14.36
N VAL A 83 -4.29 -7.90 -15.42
CA VAL A 83 -3.38 -8.08 -16.56
C VAL A 83 -3.12 -6.76 -17.29
N ALA A 84 -4.12 -5.88 -17.44
CA ALA A 84 -3.92 -4.56 -18.04
C ALA A 84 -2.86 -3.76 -17.27
N VAL A 85 -2.93 -3.75 -15.93
CA VAL A 85 -1.92 -3.16 -15.05
C VAL A 85 -0.55 -3.83 -15.23
N LEU A 86 -0.48 -5.16 -15.19
CA LEU A 86 0.77 -5.93 -15.34
C LEU A 86 1.43 -5.82 -16.74
N ARG A 87 0.69 -5.34 -17.74
CA ARG A 87 1.20 -5.05 -19.10
C ARG A 87 1.63 -3.60 -19.28
N ARG A 88 1.20 -2.71 -18.40
CA ARG A 88 1.44 -1.28 -18.54
C ARG A 88 2.94 -0.95 -18.45
N ASN A 89 3.34 0.14 -19.09
CA ASN A 89 4.70 0.66 -19.10
C ASN A 89 5.78 -0.19 -19.80
N GLY A 90 5.40 -0.97 -20.82
CA GLY A 90 6.36 -1.46 -21.80
C GLY A 90 7.41 -2.43 -21.24
N ARG A 91 7.19 -3.01 -20.05
CA ARG A 91 8.08 -4.04 -19.51
C ARG A 91 8.18 -5.19 -20.53
N PRO A 92 9.40 -5.64 -20.90
CA PRO A 92 9.57 -6.65 -21.93
C PRO A 92 8.78 -7.93 -21.62
N ARG A 93 8.17 -8.55 -22.63
CA ARG A 93 7.52 -9.87 -22.51
C ARG A 93 8.45 -10.84 -21.76
N GLY A 94 7.97 -11.42 -20.65
CA GLY A 94 8.74 -12.36 -19.81
C GLY A 94 9.49 -11.73 -18.63
N ARG A 95 9.47 -10.40 -18.46
CA ARG A 95 9.88 -9.66 -17.25
C ARG A 95 8.69 -9.02 -16.54
N THR A 96 7.55 -9.66 -16.66
CA THR A 96 6.26 -9.01 -16.45
C THR A 96 5.39 -9.93 -15.63
N GLY A 97 4.76 -9.40 -14.57
CA GLY A 97 4.10 -10.25 -13.58
C GLY A 97 2.93 -11.08 -14.08
N LEU A 98 2.49 -12.01 -13.23
CA LEU A 98 1.41 -12.97 -13.50
C LEU A 98 0.19 -12.70 -12.63
N ALA A 99 -1.01 -12.92 -13.18
CA ALA A 99 -2.26 -12.90 -12.43
C ALA A 99 -2.63 -14.33 -12.00
N PHE A 100 -2.66 -14.58 -10.70
CA PHE A 100 -3.13 -15.81 -10.07
C PHE A 100 -4.65 -15.70 -9.88
N VAL A 101 -5.40 -16.46 -10.67
CA VAL A 101 -6.86 -16.35 -10.77
C VAL A 101 -7.53 -17.38 -9.87
N TYR A 102 -8.09 -16.92 -8.76
CA TYR A 102 -8.81 -17.72 -7.77
C TYR A 102 -10.16 -18.11 -8.32
N LEU A 103 -10.23 -19.30 -8.95
CA LEU A 103 -11.41 -19.69 -9.71
C LEU A 103 -12.66 -19.90 -8.84
N GLN A 104 -12.51 -20.17 -7.55
CA GLN A 104 -13.65 -20.27 -6.64
C GLN A 104 -14.27 -18.90 -6.32
N ASP A 105 -13.61 -17.77 -6.59
CA ASP A 105 -14.19 -16.42 -6.42
C ASP A 105 -15.29 -16.11 -7.46
N LEU A 106 -15.68 -17.08 -8.28
CA LEU A 106 -16.93 -17.04 -9.04
C LEU A 106 -18.18 -17.08 -8.12
N PHE A 107 -18.00 -17.55 -6.89
CA PHE A 107 -18.98 -17.61 -5.82
C PHE A 107 -19.00 -16.31 -5.03
N ALA A 108 -20.10 -16.02 -4.33
CA ALA A 108 -20.33 -14.72 -3.68
C ALA A 108 -20.23 -14.76 -2.15
N SER A 109 -20.08 -15.95 -1.56
CA SER A 109 -20.07 -16.13 -0.10
C SER A 109 -18.68 -16.50 0.41
N TRP A 110 -18.41 -16.19 1.67
CA TRP A 110 -17.27 -16.76 2.40
C TRP A 110 -17.75 -17.52 3.65
N PRO A 111 -17.42 -18.82 3.81
CA PRO A 111 -16.85 -19.72 2.80
C PRO A 111 -17.72 -19.84 1.54
N TYR A 112 -17.11 -20.17 0.38
CA TYR A 112 -17.85 -20.32 -0.88
C TYR A 112 -18.95 -21.37 -0.79
N GLU A 113 -20.03 -21.18 -1.55
CA GLU A 113 -21.11 -22.16 -1.64
C GLU A 113 -20.60 -23.51 -2.18
N ASP A 114 -20.65 -24.58 -1.37
CA ASP A 114 -20.35 -25.95 -1.84
C ASP A 114 -21.54 -26.46 -2.68
N VAL A 115 -21.56 -26.05 -3.95
CA VAL A 115 -22.58 -26.42 -4.95
C VAL A 115 -22.33 -27.80 -5.59
N GLY A 116 -21.26 -28.49 -5.20
CA GLY A 116 -20.80 -29.72 -5.80
C GLY A 116 -19.95 -29.52 -7.06
N ILE A 117 -19.08 -30.49 -7.33
CA ILE A 117 -18.03 -30.40 -8.37
C ILE A 117 -18.58 -30.26 -9.79
N ASP A 118 -19.71 -30.90 -10.11
CA ASP A 118 -20.30 -30.83 -11.45
C ASP A 118 -20.80 -29.42 -11.77
N VAL A 119 -21.47 -28.76 -10.81
CA VAL A 119 -21.93 -27.38 -10.97
C VAL A 119 -20.74 -26.43 -11.05
N TYR A 120 -19.70 -26.65 -10.25
CA TYR A 120 -18.46 -25.88 -10.36
C TYR A 120 -17.84 -25.99 -11.75
N HIS A 121 -17.77 -27.21 -12.31
CA HIS A 121 -17.25 -27.44 -13.67
C HIS A 121 -18.08 -26.76 -14.75
N GLU A 122 -19.41 -26.75 -14.61
CA GLU A 122 -20.30 -26.00 -15.51
C GLU A 122 -19.94 -24.50 -15.50
N ARG A 123 -19.75 -23.91 -14.32
CA ARG A 123 -19.34 -22.50 -14.19
C ARG A 123 -17.95 -22.24 -14.76
N LEU A 124 -16.99 -23.13 -14.55
CA LEU A 124 -15.65 -23.02 -15.15
C LEU A 124 -15.70 -23.04 -16.68
N CYS A 125 -16.61 -23.82 -17.28
CA CYS A 125 -16.80 -23.83 -18.73
C CYS A 125 -17.34 -22.50 -19.27
N GLU A 126 -18.10 -21.75 -18.46
CA GLU A 126 -18.63 -20.43 -18.82
C GLU A 126 -17.58 -19.33 -18.66
N VAL A 127 -16.83 -19.36 -17.55
CA VAL A 127 -15.98 -18.24 -17.11
C VAL A 127 -14.55 -18.31 -17.66
N VAL A 128 -13.96 -19.49 -17.81
CA VAL A 128 -12.55 -19.61 -18.23
C VAL A 128 -12.31 -19.20 -19.69
N PRO A 129 -13.08 -19.70 -20.69
CA PRO A 129 -12.79 -19.38 -22.10
C PRO A 129 -12.84 -17.89 -22.45
N PRO A 130 -13.79 -17.07 -21.94
CA PRO A 130 -13.80 -15.63 -22.19
C PRO A 130 -12.53 -14.89 -21.74
N MET A 131 -11.87 -15.35 -20.68
CA MET A 131 -10.62 -14.74 -20.19
C MET A 131 -9.41 -15.02 -21.11
N LEU A 132 -9.49 -15.98 -22.04
CA LEU A 132 -8.38 -16.37 -22.92
C LEU A 132 -8.24 -15.44 -24.13
N THR A 133 -8.10 -14.14 -23.86
CA THR A 133 -7.94 -13.09 -24.87
C THR A 133 -6.48 -12.89 -25.24
N GLU A 134 -6.21 -12.23 -26.37
CA GLU A 134 -4.85 -11.81 -26.76
C GLU A 134 -4.23 -10.87 -25.70
N ALA A 135 -5.05 -10.05 -25.04
CA ALA A 135 -4.60 -9.17 -23.96
C ALA A 135 -4.08 -9.97 -22.76
N ASN A 136 -4.65 -11.15 -22.50
CA ASN A 136 -4.30 -12.01 -21.36
C ASN A 136 -3.26 -13.09 -21.66
N GLU A 137 -2.82 -13.22 -22.92
CA GLU A 137 -1.93 -14.29 -23.35
C GLU A 137 -0.63 -14.31 -22.54
N GLY A 138 -0.35 -15.47 -21.92
CA GLY A 138 0.88 -15.71 -21.15
C GLY A 138 0.94 -15.01 -19.79
N ARG A 139 -0.18 -14.47 -19.28
CA ARG A 139 -0.22 -13.74 -18.00
C ARG A 139 -1.09 -14.36 -16.93
N LEU A 140 -1.90 -15.36 -17.25
CA LEU A 140 -2.80 -16.01 -16.30
C LEU A 140 -2.15 -17.26 -15.70
N VAL A 141 -2.38 -17.49 -14.41
CA VAL A 141 -2.19 -18.76 -13.71
C VAL A 141 -3.52 -19.09 -13.04
N LEU A 142 -4.07 -20.28 -13.28
CA LEU A 142 -5.36 -20.66 -12.72
C LEU A 142 -5.18 -21.35 -11.36
N VAL A 143 -5.85 -20.85 -10.32
CA VAL A 143 -5.89 -21.44 -8.98
C VAL A 143 -7.24 -22.16 -8.82
N PRO A 144 -7.32 -23.50 -8.96
CA PRO A 144 -8.60 -24.19 -9.06
C PRO A 144 -9.38 -24.26 -7.75
N PHE A 145 -8.69 -24.24 -6.62
CA PHE A 145 -9.29 -24.30 -5.29
C PHE A 145 -8.51 -23.36 -4.38
N ASN A 146 -9.21 -22.60 -3.56
CA ASN A 146 -8.65 -21.80 -2.49
C ASN A 146 -8.92 -22.49 -1.14
N GLU A 147 -7.94 -22.51 -0.25
CA GLU A 147 -8.01 -23.04 1.11
C GLU A 147 -8.78 -24.37 1.26
N PRO A 148 -8.47 -25.41 0.46
CA PRO A 148 -9.26 -26.64 0.47
C PRO A 148 -9.20 -27.35 1.85
N ASP A 149 -8.17 -27.09 2.64
CA ASP A 149 -8.00 -27.54 4.00
C ASP A 149 -8.95 -26.87 5.02
N TRP A 150 -9.45 -25.67 4.74
CA TRP A 150 -10.38 -24.97 5.61
C TRP A 150 -11.84 -25.05 5.13
N ILE A 151 -12.09 -24.81 3.83
CA ILE A 151 -13.44 -24.57 3.30
C ILE A 151 -14.15 -25.86 2.81
N TRP A 152 -14.43 -26.02 1.51
CA TRP A 152 -15.24 -27.10 0.91
C TRP A 152 -14.91 -28.51 1.42
N TYR A 153 -13.63 -28.77 1.69
CA TYR A 153 -13.19 -30.10 2.09
C TYR A 153 -12.80 -30.21 3.56
N ALA A 154 -12.53 -29.09 4.25
CA ALA A 154 -12.13 -29.05 5.66
C ALA A 154 -11.12 -30.19 5.99
N LEU A 155 -10.04 -30.23 5.23
CA LEU A 155 -9.05 -31.31 5.22
C LEU A 155 -8.27 -31.28 6.54
N LYS A 156 -8.17 -32.45 7.16
CA LYS A 156 -7.40 -32.66 8.40
C LYS A 156 -6.57 -33.92 8.23
N GLU A 157 -5.50 -34.02 9.00
CA GLU A 157 -4.55 -35.14 8.96
C GLU A 157 -5.18 -36.55 8.93
N ASP A 158 -6.33 -36.72 9.57
CA ASP A 158 -7.00 -38.02 9.75
C ASP A 158 -8.40 -38.09 9.09
N ALA A 159 -8.58 -37.44 7.95
CA ALA A 159 -9.84 -37.45 7.19
C ALA A 159 -9.69 -38.04 5.76
N PRO A 160 -9.36 -39.35 5.61
CA PRO A 160 -9.00 -39.95 4.32
C PRO A 160 -10.12 -39.83 3.26
N ALA A 161 -11.39 -39.92 3.66
CA ALA A 161 -12.50 -39.79 2.72
C ALA A 161 -12.64 -38.37 2.14
N ARG A 162 -12.37 -37.33 2.95
CA ARG A 162 -12.40 -35.93 2.50
C ARG A 162 -11.21 -35.63 1.59
N PHE A 163 -10.04 -36.18 1.94
CA PHE A 163 -8.85 -36.11 1.11
C PHE A 163 -9.05 -36.81 -0.25
N ASP A 164 -9.62 -38.02 -0.26
CA ASP A 164 -9.91 -38.73 -1.50
C ASP A 164 -10.96 -37.98 -2.36
N ARG A 165 -11.95 -37.32 -1.73
CA ARG A 165 -12.88 -36.40 -2.42
C ARG A 165 -12.12 -35.24 -3.07
N PHE A 166 -11.29 -34.52 -2.31
CA PHE A 166 -10.50 -33.40 -2.84
C PHE A 166 -9.59 -33.82 -4.00
N VAL A 167 -8.86 -34.94 -3.86
CA VAL A 167 -7.96 -35.42 -4.93
C VAL A 167 -8.74 -35.84 -6.18
N ALA A 168 -9.93 -36.42 -6.02
CA ALA A 168 -10.80 -36.73 -7.15
C ALA A 168 -11.25 -35.46 -7.88
N ASP A 169 -11.73 -34.47 -7.13
CA ASP A 169 -12.20 -33.18 -7.65
C ASP A 169 -11.05 -32.37 -8.27
N TRP A 170 -9.87 -32.34 -7.64
CA TRP A 170 -8.64 -31.78 -8.21
C TRP A 170 -8.32 -32.42 -9.55
N THR A 171 -8.32 -33.75 -9.62
CA THR A 171 -7.95 -34.48 -10.83
C THR A 171 -8.91 -34.19 -11.99
N THR A 172 -10.22 -34.15 -11.73
CA THR A 172 -11.23 -33.88 -12.77
C THR A 172 -11.19 -32.40 -13.20
N THR A 173 -11.00 -31.47 -12.25
CA THR A 173 -10.89 -30.02 -12.50
C THR A 173 -9.65 -29.69 -13.32
N VAL A 174 -8.46 -30.18 -12.93
CA VAL A 174 -7.22 -29.96 -13.69
C VAL A 174 -7.37 -30.48 -15.12
N ARG A 175 -7.93 -31.68 -15.31
CA ARG A 175 -8.16 -32.23 -16.66
C ARG A 175 -9.14 -31.39 -17.47
N LEU A 176 -10.15 -30.80 -16.83
CA LEU A 176 -11.07 -29.86 -17.49
C LEU A 176 -10.35 -28.59 -17.91
N LEU A 177 -9.63 -27.94 -16.98
CA LEU A 177 -8.90 -26.71 -17.25
C LEU A 177 -7.86 -26.89 -18.36
N ARG A 178 -7.15 -28.02 -18.43
CA ARG A 178 -6.23 -28.30 -19.55
C ARG A 178 -6.91 -28.42 -20.91
N ARG A 179 -8.21 -28.73 -20.96
CA ARG A 179 -9.01 -28.71 -22.20
C ARG A 179 -9.54 -27.32 -22.52
N LEU A 180 -10.01 -26.58 -21.51
CA LEU A 180 -10.58 -25.24 -21.67
C LEU A 180 -9.50 -24.19 -21.97
N ALA A 181 -8.36 -24.28 -21.30
CA ALA A 181 -7.25 -23.33 -21.36
C ALA A 181 -5.90 -24.05 -21.63
N PRO A 182 -5.69 -24.63 -22.83
CA PRO A 182 -4.44 -25.32 -23.14
C PRO A 182 -3.23 -24.38 -23.02
N GLY A 183 -2.21 -24.81 -22.26
CA GLY A 183 -0.98 -24.04 -22.07
C GLY A 183 -1.02 -22.98 -20.96
N VAL A 184 -2.18 -22.72 -20.35
CA VAL A 184 -2.26 -21.86 -19.16
C VAL A 184 -1.79 -22.66 -17.93
N PRO A 185 -0.82 -22.15 -17.15
CA PRO A 185 -0.35 -22.80 -15.92
C PRO A 185 -1.44 -22.92 -14.86
N ILE A 186 -1.30 -23.93 -14.00
CA ILE A 186 -2.16 -24.14 -12.82
C ILE A 186 -1.31 -24.04 -11.55
N ALA A 187 -1.85 -23.40 -10.52
CA ALA A 187 -1.28 -23.36 -9.16
C ALA A 187 -2.11 -24.18 -8.17
N GLY A 188 -1.47 -24.69 -7.11
CA GLY A 188 -2.16 -25.32 -5.99
C GLY A 188 -1.22 -26.15 -5.09
N PRO A 189 -1.73 -26.79 -4.03
CA PRO A 189 -3.15 -26.96 -3.73
C PRO A 189 -3.85 -25.76 -3.04
N ASN A 190 -3.11 -24.69 -2.71
CA ASN A 190 -3.63 -23.45 -2.09
C ASN A 190 -4.11 -23.61 -0.64
N GLU A 191 -3.36 -24.32 0.19
CA GLU A 191 -3.73 -24.52 1.59
C GLU A 191 -3.66 -23.21 2.40
N SER A 192 -4.59 -23.01 3.34
CA SER A 192 -4.64 -21.83 4.24
C SER A 192 -3.46 -21.73 5.20
N TYR A 193 -2.70 -22.81 5.35
CA TYR A 193 -1.40 -22.85 6.03
C TYR A 193 -0.58 -24.03 5.52
N PHE A 194 0.74 -23.97 5.70
CA PHE A 194 1.63 -25.07 5.30
C PHE A 194 1.36 -26.35 6.09
N HIS A 195 1.10 -27.45 5.38
CA HIS A 195 0.89 -28.76 6.00
C HIS A 195 1.69 -29.87 5.31
N GLY A 196 2.90 -30.15 5.80
CA GLY A 196 3.83 -31.12 5.19
C GLY A 196 3.25 -32.52 4.95
N ARG A 197 2.48 -33.08 5.90
CA ARG A 197 1.79 -34.38 5.72
C ARG A 197 0.75 -34.32 4.60
N PHE A 198 -0.10 -33.30 4.54
CA PHE A 198 -1.09 -33.17 3.48
C PHE A 198 -0.40 -33.02 2.12
N LEU A 199 0.54 -32.08 2.02
CA LEU A 199 1.22 -31.73 0.77
C LEU A 199 1.95 -32.95 0.19
N ARG A 200 2.59 -33.77 1.03
CA ARG A 200 3.18 -35.06 0.64
C ARG A 200 2.17 -35.99 -0.04
N HIS A 201 0.99 -36.15 0.55
CA HIS A 201 -0.05 -37.02 -0.01
C HIS A 201 -0.60 -36.45 -1.31
N PHE A 202 -0.85 -35.14 -1.34
CA PHE A 202 -1.33 -34.42 -2.53
C PHE A 202 -0.35 -34.56 -3.70
N LEU A 203 0.92 -34.18 -3.50
CA LEU A 203 1.95 -34.23 -4.54
C LEU A 203 2.14 -35.64 -5.10
N ARG A 204 2.12 -36.66 -4.24
CA ARG A 204 2.18 -38.06 -4.68
C ARG A 204 0.99 -38.41 -5.58
N ARG A 205 -0.23 -38.06 -5.17
CA ARG A 205 -1.44 -38.36 -5.95
C ARG A 205 -1.46 -37.59 -7.27
N ALA A 206 -1.16 -36.30 -7.24
CA ALA A 206 -1.11 -35.44 -8.41
C ALA A 206 -0.06 -35.94 -9.42
N ARG A 207 1.13 -36.39 -8.96
CA ARG A 207 2.12 -37.05 -9.81
C ARG A 207 1.57 -38.31 -10.46
N ASP A 208 0.98 -39.20 -9.65
CA ASP A 208 0.49 -40.50 -10.11
C ASP A 208 -0.69 -40.38 -11.08
N THR A 209 -1.48 -39.29 -11.02
CA THR A 209 -2.61 -39.03 -11.93
C THR A 209 -2.29 -38.10 -13.09
N GLY A 210 -1.05 -37.59 -13.18
CA GLY A 210 -0.61 -36.64 -14.21
C GLY A 210 -1.26 -35.25 -14.09
N THR A 211 -1.48 -34.79 -12.86
CA THR A 211 -2.16 -33.52 -12.52
C THR A 211 -1.36 -32.66 -11.54
N LEU A 212 -0.03 -32.79 -11.53
CA LEU A 212 0.84 -31.85 -10.80
C LEU A 212 0.60 -30.42 -11.32
N PRO A 213 0.48 -29.43 -10.42
CA PRO A 213 0.42 -28.04 -10.85
C PRO A 213 1.79 -27.58 -11.36
N GLU A 214 1.81 -26.56 -12.21
CA GLU A 214 3.07 -25.92 -12.64
C GLU A 214 3.65 -25.03 -11.54
N TRP A 215 2.79 -24.49 -10.68
CA TRP A 215 3.14 -23.67 -9.54
C TRP A 215 2.66 -24.34 -8.26
N THR A 216 3.48 -24.37 -7.21
CA THR A 216 2.98 -24.74 -5.88
C THR A 216 2.58 -23.48 -5.12
N ALA A 217 1.44 -23.55 -4.46
CA ALA A 217 0.89 -22.44 -3.70
C ALA A 217 0.27 -22.91 -2.37
N TRP A 218 0.46 -22.10 -1.34
CA TRP A 218 -0.07 -22.19 0.02
C TRP A 218 0.04 -20.82 0.70
N HIS A 219 -0.66 -20.61 1.80
CA HIS A 219 -0.69 -19.33 2.51
C HIS A 219 0.20 -19.32 3.76
N GLU A 220 0.68 -18.13 4.12
CA GLU A 220 1.46 -17.85 5.34
C GLU A 220 0.85 -16.65 6.08
N LEU A 221 -0.31 -16.88 6.70
CA LEU A 221 -1.17 -15.82 7.25
C LEU A 221 -0.92 -15.49 8.73
N SER A 222 -0.09 -16.26 9.44
CA SER A 222 0.14 -16.05 10.88
C SER A 222 1.39 -15.21 11.13
N PRO A 223 1.44 -14.35 12.18
CA PRO A 223 2.69 -13.76 12.65
C PRO A 223 3.78 -14.82 12.93
N LYS A 224 3.37 -16.04 13.29
CA LYS A 224 4.28 -17.16 13.55
C LYS A 224 5.03 -17.62 12.30
N SER A 225 4.47 -17.42 11.10
CA SER A 225 5.13 -17.77 9.84
C SER A 225 6.46 -17.03 9.64
N LEU A 226 6.67 -15.88 10.30
CA LEU A 226 7.98 -15.21 10.37
C LEU A 226 9.08 -16.09 10.99
N ALA A 227 8.70 -17.04 11.85
CA ALA A 227 9.60 -18.04 12.43
C ALA A 227 9.66 -19.32 11.56
N ASP A 228 8.52 -19.76 11.04
CA ASP A 228 8.38 -21.12 10.52
C ASP A 228 8.64 -21.26 9.02
N PHE A 229 8.45 -20.18 8.23
CA PHE A 229 8.45 -20.25 6.75
C PHE A 229 9.72 -20.89 6.16
N ARG A 230 10.91 -20.57 6.68
CA ARG A 230 12.16 -21.16 6.17
C ARG A 230 12.14 -22.70 6.29
N SER A 231 11.57 -23.21 7.38
CA SER A 231 11.40 -24.64 7.59
C SER A 231 10.31 -25.25 6.68
N HIS A 232 9.19 -24.56 6.49
CA HIS A 232 8.13 -24.96 5.56
C HIS A 232 8.66 -25.10 4.13
N HIS A 233 9.34 -24.07 3.63
CA HIS A 233 9.93 -24.10 2.29
C HIS A 233 10.99 -25.20 2.17
N ALA A 234 11.85 -25.38 3.17
CA ALA A 234 12.83 -26.46 3.17
C ALA A 234 12.16 -27.84 3.08
N GLU A 235 11.16 -28.11 3.92
CA GLU A 235 10.38 -29.35 3.92
C GLU A 235 9.72 -29.59 2.55
N TYR A 236 9.10 -28.57 1.96
CA TYR A 236 8.55 -28.66 0.61
C TYR A 236 9.59 -29.08 -0.43
N ARG A 237 10.77 -28.45 -0.44
CA ARG A 237 11.86 -28.84 -1.35
C ARG A 237 12.33 -30.27 -1.11
N GLU A 238 12.26 -30.77 0.11
CA GLU A 238 12.54 -32.19 0.39
C GLU A 238 11.47 -33.11 -0.20
N LEU A 239 10.19 -32.74 -0.09
CA LEU A 239 9.07 -33.49 -0.69
C LEU A 239 9.24 -33.62 -2.20
N GLU A 240 9.64 -32.55 -2.89
CA GLU A 240 9.92 -32.59 -4.33
C GLU A 240 10.99 -33.64 -4.66
N ARG A 241 12.13 -33.60 -3.97
CA ARG A 241 13.23 -34.58 -4.17
C ARG A 241 12.78 -36.01 -3.88
N GLU A 242 12.09 -36.23 -2.76
CA GLU A 242 11.64 -37.56 -2.34
C GLU A 242 10.64 -38.20 -3.31
N LEU A 243 9.79 -37.37 -3.93
CA LEU A 243 8.77 -37.81 -4.87
C LEU A 243 9.25 -37.82 -6.33
N GLY A 244 10.49 -37.37 -6.59
CA GLY A 244 11.05 -37.27 -7.94
C GLY A 244 10.35 -36.22 -8.79
N ILE A 245 9.97 -35.10 -8.18
CA ILE A 245 9.33 -33.96 -8.82
C ILE A 245 10.41 -32.91 -9.06
N GLU A 246 10.52 -32.43 -10.31
CA GLU A 246 11.40 -31.30 -10.62
C GLU A 246 10.94 -30.04 -9.86
N PRO A 247 11.87 -29.23 -9.32
CA PRO A 247 11.53 -28.04 -8.56
C PRO A 247 10.50 -27.15 -9.26
N ARG A 248 9.37 -26.89 -8.60
CA ARG A 248 8.34 -25.99 -9.07
C ARG A 248 8.60 -24.58 -8.53
N PRO A 249 8.26 -23.54 -9.32
CA PRO A 249 8.13 -22.21 -8.76
C PRO A 249 7.04 -22.20 -7.69
N VAL A 250 7.26 -21.38 -6.66
CA VAL A 250 6.37 -21.23 -5.51
C VAL A 250 5.81 -19.82 -5.53
N ASN A 251 4.50 -19.71 -5.33
CA ASN A 251 3.85 -18.46 -4.93
C ASN A 251 3.18 -18.67 -3.57
N ILE A 252 3.53 -17.86 -2.58
CA ILE A 252 2.77 -17.72 -1.34
C ILE A 252 1.69 -16.68 -1.63
N ASP A 253 0.63 -17.10 -2.32
CA ASP A 253 -0.38 -16.21 -2.91
C ASP A 253 -1.31 -15.56 -1.89
N GLU A 254 -1.12 -15.86 -0.60
CA GLU A 254 -1.49 -14.98 0.51
C GLU A 254 -0.46 -15.05 1.65
N TYR A 255 0.09 -13.90 2.06
CA TYR A 255 0.93 -13.81 3.25
C TYR A 255 0.59 -12.61 4.14
N ALA A 256 1.04 -12.71 5.39
CA ALA A 256 0.83 -11.74 6.46
C ALA A 256 -0.63 -11.59 6.91
N ASN A 257 -0.81 -10.73 7.91
CA ASN A 257 -2.02 -10.57 8.71
C ASN A 257 -2.30 -9.09 8.94
N ASN A 258 -3.47 -8.77 9.51
CA ASN A 258 -3.86 -7.39 9.80
C ASN A 258 -2.77 -6.61 10.53
N ARG A 259 -2.16 -7.18 11.57
CA ARG A 259 -1.09 -6.53 12.34
C ARG A 259 0.15 -6.20 11.51
N ASP A 260 0.53 -7.02 10.54
CA ASP A 260 1.78 -6.85 9.80
C ASP A 260 1.63 -6.03 8.52
N LEU A 261 0.48 -6.16 7.85
CA LEU A 261 0.17 -5.38 6.66
C LEU A 261 0.18 -3.87 6.99
N SER A 262 0.56 -3.05 6.02
CA SER A 262 0.90 -1.62 6.15
C SER A 262 2.17 -1.27 6.95
N VAL A 263 2.71 -2.14 7.82
CA VAL A 263 3.81 -1.78 8.75
C VAL A 263 5.19 -2.03 8.14
N PRO A 264 5.98 -0.99 7.79
CA PRO A 264 7.28 -1.18 7.13
C PRO A 264 8.25 -2.10 7.88
N GLY A 265 8.32 -1.96 9.21
CA GLY A 265 9.19 -2.78 10.05
C GLY A 265 8.78 -4.26 10.12
N GLN A 266 7.53 -4.60 9.85
CA GLN A 266 7.09 -6.00 9.73
C GLN A 266 7.29 -6.52 8.32
N LEU A 267 6.88 -5.75 7.31
CA LEU A 267 6.98 -6.14 5.91
C LEU A 267 8.43 -6.40 5.45
N VAL A 268 9.44 -5.75 6.04
CA VAL A 268 10.86 -6.07 5.73
C VAL A 268 11.26 -7.48 6.21
N GLN A 269 10.67 -7.99 7.29
CA GLN A 269 10.93 -9.35 7.78
C GLN A 269 10.36 -10.37 6.80
N TRP A 270 9.12 -10.14 6.33
CA TRP A 270 8.47 -10.94 5.29
C TRP A 270 9.24 -10.92 3.97
N ALA A 271 9.62 -9.74 3.49
CA ALA A 271 10.38 -9.61 2.24
C ALA A 271 11.74 -10.32 2.32
N ALA A 272 12.41 -10.30 3.48
CA ALA A 272 13.68 -11.01 3.67
C ALA A 272 13.51 -12.53 3.56
N LEU A 273 12.44 -13.09 4.14
CA LEU A 273 12.14 -14.52 4.06
C LEU A 273 11.95 -14.98 2.61
N PHE A 274 11.14 -14.26 1.85
CA PHE A 274 10.79 -14.64 0.47
C PHE A 274 11.94 -14.40 -0.51
N GLU A 275 12.70 -13.31 -0.33
CA GLU A 275 13.88 -13.02 -1.15
C GLU A 275 15.02 -14.01 -0.87
N ASP A 276 15.19 -14.51 0.36
CA ASP A 276 16.13 -15.59 0.70
C ASP A 276 15.72 -16.91 0.03
N ALA A 277 14.42 -17.23 0.06
CA ALA A 277 13.87 -18.48 -0.49
C ALA A 277 13.70 -18.45 -2.01
N LYS A 278 13.78 -17.27 -2.64
CA LYS A 278 13.50 -17.02 -4.05
C LYS A 278 12.11 -17.53 -4.46
N VAL A 279 11.09 -17.08 -3.72
CA VAL A 279 9.68 -17.35 -3.99
C VAL A 279 8.91 -16.07 -4.31
N HIS A 280 7.81 -16.20 -5.05
CA HIS A 280 6.82 -15.13 -5.17
C HIS A 280 5.90 -15.17 -3.96
N ALA A 281 5.33 -14.04 -3.59
CA ALA A 281 4.37 -13.92 -2.52
C ALA A 281 3.44 -12.72 -2.76
N ASP A 282 2.16 -12.90 -2.45
CA ASP A 282 1.13 -11.89 -2.57
C ASP A 282 0.62 -11.50 -1.17
N MET A 283 0.71 -10.21 -0.80
CA MET A 283 0.14 -9.72 0.46
C MET A 283 -1.34 -10.08 0.54
N ALA A 284 -1.76 -10.64 1.67
CA ALA A 284 -3.14 -11.06 1.89
C ALA A 284 -4.12 -9.88 1.85
N PHE A 285 -5.38 -10.23 1.58
CA PHE A 285 -6.50 -9.31 1.50
C PHE A 285 -7.38 -9.45 2.76
N TRP A 286 -7.29 -8.47 3.66
CA TRP A 286 -8.08 -8.41 4.90
C TRP A 286 -8.88 -7.10 5.07
N THR A 287 -8.90 -6.27 4.02
CA THR A 287 -9.34 -4.87 4.12
C THR A 287 -10.25 -4.48 2.96
N ALA A 288 -9.86 -3.50 2.15
CA ALA A 288 -10.62 -3.01 1.02
C ALA A 288 -9.79 -3.12 -0.25
N SER A 289 -10.42 -3.56 -1.34
CA SER A 289 -9.73 -3.78 -2.61
C SER A 289 -9.17 -2.47 -3.15
N GLY A 290 -8.08 -2.57 -3.93
CA GLY A 290 -7.46 -1.39 -4.52
C GLY A 290 -6.70 -0.50 -3.53
N GLY A 291 -6.51 -0.94 -2.28
CA GLY A 291 -5.67 -0.29 -1.27
C GLY A 291 -4.26 -0.85 -1.18
N TYR A 292 -3.96 -1.87 -2.00
CA TYR A 292 -2.68 -2.56 -2.03
C TYR A 292 -2.21 -3.00 -0.62
N SER A 293 -3.12 -3.63 0.13
CA SER A 293 -2.92 -4.11 1.50
C SER A 293 -2.36 -3.04 2.47
N GLY A 294 -2.87 -1.81 2.36
CA GLY A 294 -2.48 -0.67 3.20
C GLY A 294 -1.26 0.12 2.68
N ALA A 295 -0.78 -0.18 1.47
CA ALA A 295 0.29 0.59 0.82
C ALA A 295 -0.26 1.82 0.05
N ALA A 296 -1.49 1.77 -0.45
CA ALA A 296 -2.12 2.84 -1.22
C ALA A 296 -3.41 3.37 -0.55
N PRO A 297 -3.28 4.26 0.45
CA PRO A 297 -4.41 4.90 1.14
C PRO A 297 -5.45 5.51 0.21
N GLN A 298 -4.99 6.19 -0.84
CA GLN A 298 -5.83 6.80 -1.88
C GLN A 298 -5.23 6.48 -3.25
N THR A 299 -5.89 6.92 -4.33
CA THR A 299 -5.53 6.64 -5.72
C THR A 299 -4.02 6.78 -5.98
N ASN A 300 -3.42 7.92 -5.61
CA ASN A 300 -2.03 8.26 -5.94
C ASN A 300 -1.22 8.69 -4.70
N VAL A 301 -1.75 8.46 -3.50
CA VAL A 301 -1.14 8.82 -2.22
C VAL A 301 -0.45 7.59 -1.63
N PRO A 302 0.86 7.64 -1.33
CA PRO A 302 1.60 6.52 -0.77
C PRO A 302 1.48 6.47 0.77
N SER A 303 1.53 5.28 1.36
CA SER A 303 1.82 5.09 2.80
C SER A 303 3.28 4.71 3.04
N GLY A 304 3.67 4.53 4.31
CA GLY A 304 4.97 3.99 4.69
C GLY A 304 5.28 2.63 4.05
N ALA A 305 4.28 1.74 3.94
CA ALA A 305 4.44 0.44 3.29
C ALA A 305 4.78 0.59 1.80
N TRP A 306 4.17 1.56 1.11
CA TRP A 306 4.53 1.81 -0.30
C TRP A 306 5.98 2.26 -0.45
N TRP A 307 6.49 3.12 0.43
CA TRP A 307 7.89 3.52 0.39
C TRP A 307 8.85 2.36 0.66
N LEU A 308 8.48 1.43 1.56
CA LEU A 308 9.23 0.18 1.75
C LEU A 308 9.25 -0.65 0.48
N LEU A 309 8.08 -0.92 -0.10
CA LEU A 309 7.96 -1.71 -1.33
C LEU A 309 8.72 -1.03 -2.47
N LYS A 310 8.61 0.28 -2.64
CA LYS A 310 9.38 1.06 -3.63
C LYS A 310 10.89 0.92 -3.41
N ALA A 311 11.37 0.97 -2.17
CA ALA A 311 12.79 0.80 -1.86
C ALA A 311 13.26 -0.63 -2.19
N TYR A 312 12.47 -1.64 -1.84
CA TYR A 312 12.73 -3.04 -2.19
C TYR A 312 12.75 -3.26 -3.70
N SER A 313 11.76 -2.76 -4.43
CA SER A 313 11.70 -2.82 -5.90
C SER A 313 12.79 -1.97 -6.58
N GLY A 314 13.38 -1.02 -5.86
CA GLY A 314 14.56 -0.26 -6.28
C GLY A 314 15.89 -1.01 -6.11
N MET A 315 15.89 -2.18 -5.48
CA MET A 315 17.07 -3.05 -5.36
C MET A 315 17.33 -3.73 -6.71
N THR A 316 18.51 -3.53 -7.27
CA THR A 316 18.91 -4.08 -8.58
C THR A 316 20.19 -4.92 -8.46
N GLY A 317 20.52 -5.65 -9.53
CA GLY A 317 21.69 -6.52 -9.57
C GLY A 317 21.45 -7.84 -8.84
N THR A 318 22.30 -8.16 -7.86
CA THR A 318 22.24 -9.41 -7.11
C THR A 318 22.01 -9.17 -5.63
N THR A 319 21.17 -9.98 -5.00
CA THR A 319 21.13 -10.05 -3.53
C THR A 319 22.42 -10.65 -3.00
N VAL A 320 22.75 -10.31 -1.76
CA VAL A 320 23.94 -10.81 -1.05
C VAL A 320 23.56 -11.44 0.29
N GLN A 321 24.47 -12.19 0.90
CA GLN A 321 24.21 -12.83 2.18
C GLN A 321 23.99 -11.77 3.26
N VAL A 322 22.86 -11.87 3.95
CA VAL A 322 22.56 -11.10 5.17
C VAL A 322 22.49 -12.05 6.36
N THR A 323 23.05 -11.64 7.49
CA THR A 323 23.00 -12.39 8.75
C THR A 323 22.33 -11.53 9.82
N PRO A 324 21.06 -11.82 10.19
CA PRO A 324 20.39 -11.15 11.30
C PRO A 324 20.91 -11.64 12.66
N PRO A 325 20.74 -10.85 13.74
CA PRO A 325 21.12 -11.26 15.09
C PRO A 325 20.34 -12.49 15.59
N GLN A 326 19.07 -12.61 15.19
CA GLN A 326 18.16 -13.69 15.55
C GLN A 326 17.35 -14.08 14.30
N PRO A 327 17.83 -15.01 13.45
CA PRO A 327 17.02 -15.54 12.38
C PRO A 327 15.80 -16.27 12.96
N ASP A 328 14.75 -16.43 12.14
CA ASP A 328 13.56 -17.23 12.47
C ASP A 328 12.88 -16.81 13.79
N THR A 329 13.00 -15.54 14.15
CA THR A 329 12.40 -14.96 15.36
C THR A 329 11.57 -13.74 14.97
N PRO A 330 10.23 -13.76 15.13
CA PRO A 330 9.38 -12.62 14.83
C PRO A 330 9.78 -11.41 15.67
N ASP A 331 9.55 -10.21 15.15
CA ASP A 331 9.82 -8.93 15.84
C ASP A 331 11.28 -8.74 16.25
N THR A 332 12.18 -9.19 15.39
CA THR A 332 13.61 -8.95 15.53
C THR A 332 14.17 -8.28 14.29
N LEU A 333 15.39 -7.75 14.40
CA LEU A 333 16.05 -7.08 13.29
C LEU A 333 16.29 -8.09 12.14
N GLN A 334 15.62 -7.86 11.01
CA GLN A 334 15.84 -8.58 9.76
C GLN A 334 16.27 -7.60 8.67
N GLY A 335 16.68 -8.11 7.51
CA GLY A 335 16.95 -7.26 6.36
C GLY A 335 17.37 -7.98 5.09
N ILE A 336 17.48 -7.19 4.03
CA ILE A 336 17.84 -7.60 2.67
C ILE A 336 18.96 -6.69 2.21
N ALA A 337 19.91 -7.21 1.43
CA ALA A 337 20.95 -6.40 0.81
C ALA A 337 21.13 -6.75 -0.67
N SER A 338 21.41 -5.75 -1.51
CA SER A 338 21.66 -5.93 -2.95
C SER A 338 22.87 -5.13 -3.42
N LEU A 339 23.53 -5.67 -4.44
CA LEU A 339 24.69 -5.10 -5.12
C LEU A 339 24.41 -4.99 -6.62
N ASP A 340 24.44 -3.78 -7.14
CA ASP A 340 24.47 -3.50 -8.56
C ASP A 340 25.89 -3.03 -8.94
N ARG A 341 26.65 -3.94 -9.55
CA ARG A 341 28.03 -3.64 -9.97
C ARG A 341 28.09 -2.69 -11.17
N GLU A 342 27.07 -2.68 -12.01
CA GLU A 342 27.02 -1.85 -13.21
C GLU A 342 26.71 -0.40 -12.84
N ARG A 343 25.71 -0.21 -11.98
CA ARG A 343 25.34 1.11 -11.43
C ARG A 343 26.26 1.58 -10.31
N ARG A 344 27.08 0.66 -9.76
CA ARG A 344 27.91 0.89 -8.56
C ARG A 344 27.08 1.40 -7.39
N THR A 345 25.96 0.74 -7.15
CA THR A 345 25.09 1.00 -6.01
C THR A 345 24.96 -0.26 -5.16
N ALA A 346 24.87 -0.06 -3.86
CA ALA A 346 24.60 -1.11 -2.90
C ALA A 346 23.54 -0.60 -1.94
N GLN A 347 22.63 -1.48 -1.52
CA GLN A 347 21.50 -1.13 -0.69
C GLN A 347 21.34 -2.15 0.42
N VAL A 348 20.96 -1.68 1.60
CA VAL A 348 20.46 -2.53 2.68
C VAL A 348 19.10 -2.00 3.11
N LEU A 349 18.11 -2.89 3.21
CA LEU A 349 16.79 -2.60 3.79
C LEU A 349 16.68 -3.39 5.09
N ALA A 350 16.38 -2.73 6.21
CA ALA A 350 16.38 -3.34 7.53
C ALA A 350 15.22 -2.85 8.40
N GLY A 351 14.78 -3.65 9.37
CA GLY A 351 13.74 -3.26 10.34
C GLY A 351 13.26 -4.43 11.20
N GLY A 352 12.19 -4.20 11.95
CA GLY A 352 11.56 -5.21 12.82
C GLY A 352 11.98 -5.16 14.29
N CYS A 353 12.89 -4.25 14.68
CA CYS A 353 13.31 -4.08 16.07
C CYS A 353 13.17 -2.64 16.58
N ALA A 354 13.12 -2.48 17.89
CA ALA A 354 13.19 -1.18 18.57
C ALA A 354 14.55 -0.96 19.23
N GLY A 355 14.95 0.31 19.41
CA GLY A 355 16.21 0.70 20.04
C GLY A 355 17.38 0.77 19.07
N ASP A 356 18.58 1.03 19.59
CA ASP A 356 19.78 1.19 18.76
C ASP A 356 20.15 -0.13 18.08
N PHE A 357 20.55 -0.10 16.80
CA PHE A 357 21.17 -1.24 16.12
C PHE A 357 22.30 -0.82 15.18
N THR A 358 23.10 -1.80 14.74
CA THR A 358 24.22 -1.59 13.81
C THR A 358 24.04 -2.42 12.54
N VAL A 359 24.20 -1.80 11.37
CA VAL A 359 24.41 -2.51 10.10
C VAL A 359 25.90 -2.58 9.80
N VAL A 360 26.42 -3.78 9.58
CA VAL A 360 27.81 -4.03 9.16
C VAL A 360 27.81 -4.28 7.66
N VAL A 361 28.38 -3.35 6.91
CA VAL A 361 28.60 -3.46 5.47
C VAL A 361 30.01 -3.97 5.26
N GLU A 362 30.20 -5.14 4.66
CA GLU A 362 31.53 -5.70 4.38
C GLU A 362 31.60 -6.37 3.00
N GLY A 363 32.82 -6.59 2.52
CA GLY A 363 33.03 -7.32 1.26
C GLY A 363 32.81 -6.50 -0.03
N LEU A 364 32.68 -5.16 0.05
CA LEU A 364 32.74 -4.34 -1.16
C LEU A 364 34.18 -4.26 -1.67
N ASP A 365 34.37 -4.56 -2.95
CA ASP A 365 35.68 -4.62 -3.60
C ASP A 365 36.29 -3.22 -3.76
N PRO A 366 37.43 -2.89 -3.11
CA PRO A 366 38.08 -1.60 -3.25
C PRO A 366 38.52 -1.26 -4.68
N GLU A 367 38.75 -2.26 -5.54
CA GLU A 367 39.08 -2.02 -6.95
C GLU A 367 37.89 -1.44 -7.73
N LEU A 368 36.67 -1.87 -7.40
CA LEU A 368 35.43 -1.39 -8.02
C LEU A 368 34.91 -0.10 -7.36
N TRP A 369 35.01 -0.02 -6.03
CA TRP A 369 34.39 1.02 -5.21
C TRP A 369 35.32 2.18 -4.86
N GLY A 370 36.61 2.05 -5.14
CA GLY A 370 37.62 3.05 -4.79
C GLY A 370 37.99 3.02 -3.31
N PRO A 371 38.70 4.03 -2.79
CA PRO A 371 39.25 4.01 -1.44
C PRO A 371 38.22 4.23 -0.32
N ALA A 372 37.02 4.70 -0.65
CA ALA A 372 35.98 5.05 0.31
C ALA A 372 34.59 4.84 -0.29
N VAL A 373 33.62 4.56 0.58
CA VAL A 373 32.19 4.51 0.27
C VAL A 373 31.42 5.34 1.27
N THR A 374 30.25 5.79 0.88
CA THR A 374 29.33 6.56 1.72
C THR A 374 28.01 5.84 1.84
N ALA A 375 27.59 5.56 3.07
CA ALA A 375 26.29 5.02 3.42
C ALA A 375 25.39 6.13 3.96
N THR A 376 24.20 6.30 3.39
CA THR A 376 23.16 7.22 3.86
C THR A 376 21.99 6.41 4.42
N VAL A 377 21.64 6.64 5.69
CA VAL A 377 20.53 5.97 6.37
C VAL A 377 19.27 6.81 6.19
N HIS A 378 18.21 6.19 5.66
CA HIS A 378 16.88 6.78 5.56
C HIS A 378 15.90 6.02 6.44
N ARG A 379 14.98 6.73 7.09
CA ARG A 379 13.87 6.16 7.87
C ARG A 379 12.59 6.19 7.04
N ILE A 380 11.86 5.08 7.05
CA ILE A 380 10.54 4.92 6.46
C ILE A 380 9.56 4.72 7.61
N ASP A 381 8.76 5.74 7.88
CA ASP A 381 7.79 5.74 8.98
C ASP A 381 6.52 4.97 8.64
N TRP A 382 5.91 4.37 9.66
CA TRP A 382 4.54 3.89 9.56
C TRP A 382 3.56 5.04 9.80
N THR A 383 2.55 5.14 8.95
CA THR A 383 1.53 6.21 8.96
C THR A 383 0.12 5.67 9.16
N GLY A 384 -0.03 4.46 9.69
CA GLY A 384 -1.30 3.75 9.67
C GLY A 384 -1.55 3.05 8.32
N TYR A 385 -2.76 2.56 8.13
CA TYR A 385 -3.20 1.88 6.90
C TYR A 385 -3.71 2.87 5.85
N GLU A 386 -4.23 4.02 6.30
CA GLU A 386 -4.84 5.05 5.44
C GLU A 386 -4.13 6.41 5.51
N GLY A 387 -3.00 6.49 6.21
CA GLY A 387 -2.25 7.73 6.32
C GLY A 387 -1.23 7.92 5.19
N ALA A 388 -1.21 9.13 4.64
CA ALA A 388 -0.18 9.54 3.68
C ALA A 388 1.21 9.57 4.33
N ALA A 389 2.23 9.14 3.58
CA ALA A 389 3.62 9.22 3.99
C ALA A 389 4.45 10.03 2.99
N GLY A 390 5.23 10.99 3.49
CA GLY A 390 6.29 11.65 2.73
C GLY A 390 7.46 10.70 2.42
N PRO A 391 8.44 11.16 1.63
CA PRO A 391 9.59 10.34 1.24
C PRO A 391 10.46 9.94 2.44
N PRO A 392 11.27 8.87 2.32
CA PRO A 392 12.16 8.42 3.39
C PRO A 392 13.08 9.55 3.89
N VAL A 393 13.11 9.76 5.21
CA VAL A 393 13.86 10.85 5.83
C VAL A 393 15.31 10.44 6.04
N ALA A 394 16.26 11.15 5.43
CA ALA A 394 17.67 10.93 5.66
C ALA A 394 18.06 11.31 7.11
N LEU A 395 18.54 10.33 7.88
CA LEU A 395 18.89 10.49 9.29
C LEU A 395 20.37 10.79 9.49
N SER A 396 21.23 10.04 8.79
CA SER A 396 22.66 10.09 9.00
C SER A 396 23.41 9.64 7.75
N ARG A 397 24.68 10.03 7.68
CA ARG A 397 25.58 9.65 6.60
C ARG A 397 26.95 9.34 7.19
N VAL A 398 27.54 8.22 6.77
CA VAL A 398 28.86 7.78 7.22
C VAL A 398 29.71 7.38 6.03
N THR A 399 30.95 7.85 6.02
CA THR A 399 31.96 7.50 5.02
C THR A 399 33.04 6.64 5.66
N GLY A 400 33.45 5.57 4.98
CA GLY A 400 34.53 4.70 5.43
C GLY A 400 35.05 3.79 4.33
N PRO A 401 35.95 2.85 4.67
CA PRO A 401 36.54 1.96 3.67
C PRO A 401 35.50 0.93 3.16
N PRO A 402 35.52 0.58 1.85
CA PRO A 402 34.58 -0.40 1.27
C PRO A 402 34.71 -1.80 1.89
N GLY A 403 35.91 -2.18 2.36
CA GLY A 403 36.12 -3.50 2.93
C GLY A 403 35.30 -3.77 4.19
N ARG A 404 35.03 -2.74 5.01
CA ARG A 404 34.18 -2.83 6.20
C ARG A 404 33.75 -1.44 6.71
N LEU A 405 32.44 -1.24 6.83
CA LEU A 405 31.81 -0.01 7.33
C LEU A 405 30.72 -0.38 8.35
N GLU A 406 30.73 0.26 9.52
CA GLU A 406 29.66 0.12 10.51
C GLU A 406 28.74 1.34 10.46
N VAL A 407 27.45 1.10 10.29
CA VAL A 407 26.41 2.11 10.18
C VAL A 407 25.50 2.00 11.40
N GLN A 408 25.48 3.03 12.24
CA GLN A 408 24.65 3.07 13.44
C GLN A 408 23.26 3.62 13.12
N VAL A 409 22.23 2.96 13.65
CA VAL A 409 20.84 3.42 13.60
C VAL A 409 20.33 3.56 15.04
N PRO A 410 20.39 4.78 15.61
CA PRO A 410 19.95 5.01 16.97
C PRO A 410 18.42 5.09 17.07
N GLN A 411 17.87 4.71 18.22
CA GLN A 411 16.46 4.86 18.58
C GLN A 411 15.52 4.32 17.50
N ALA A 412 15.80 3.13 17.00
CA ALA A 412 14.96 2.53 15.98
C ALA A 412 13.54 2.29 16.49
N ASP A 413 12.57 2.49 15.62
CA ASP A 413 11.16 2.23 15.86
C ASP A 413 10.81 0.89 15.23
N ARG A 414 10.19 -0.01 16.00
CA ARG A 414 9.83 -1.35 15.52
C ARG A 414 8.91 -1.29 14.30
N MET A 415 8.08 -0.27 14.21
CA MET A 415 7.13 -0.12 13.10
C MET A 415 7.78 0.50 11.86
N ALA A 416 8.93 1.15 12.00
CA ALA A 416 9.65 1.76 10.89
C ALA A 416 10.60 0.78 10.19
N ALA A 417 10.96 1.11 8.96
CA ALA A 417 12.06 0.47 8.24
C ALA A 417 13.18 1.47 7.95
N TYR A 418 14.35 0.93 7.64
CA TYR A 418 15.58 1.69 7.42
C TYR A 418 16.20 1.28 6.10
N TRP A 419 16.30 2.24 5.18
CA TRP A 419 16.93 2.08 3.88
C TRP A 419 18.31 2.72 3.87
N ILE A 420 19.35 1.91 3.75
CA ILE A 420 20.75 2.33 3.71
C ILE A 420 21.22 2.29 2.26
N ALA A 421 21.39 3.48 1.68
CA ALA A 421 21.89 3.68 0.33
C ALA A 421 23.41 3.86 0.34
N ILE A 422 24.15 3.04 -0.42
CA ILE A 422 25.61 2.99 -0.41
C ILE A 422 26.15 3.29 -1.81
N VAL A 423 27.01 4.31 -1.91
CA VAL A 423 27.63 4.76 -3.15
C VAL A 423 29.15 4.95 -3.00
N PRO A 424 29.94 4.86 -4.08
CA PRO A 424 31.37 5.14 -4.06
C PRO A 424 31.70 6.59 -3.64
N GLY A 425 32.86 6.77 -3.03
CA GLY A 425 33.41 8.08 -2.69
C GLY A 425 32.96 8.62 -1.34
N ALA A 426 33.44 9.82 -1.02
CA ALA A 426 33.10 10.54 0.20
C ALA A 426 31.91 11.48 -0.06
N GLY A 427 30.90 11.44 0.81
CA GLY A 427 29.76 12.34 0.78
C GLY A 427 29.91 13.50 1.76
N ALA A 428 29.32 14.64 1.42
CA ALA A 428 29.21 15.75 2.36
C ALA A 428 28.32 15.35 3.56
N PRO A 429 28.58 15.86 4.78
CA PRO A 429 27.69 15.69 5.92
C PRO A 429 26.25 16.11 5.58
N LEU A 430 25.28 15.40 6.14
CA LEU A 430 23.88 15.81 6.05
C LEU A 430 23.59 16.94 7.02
N GLU A 431 22.64 17.80 6.67
CA GLU A 431 21.95 18.62 7.66
C GLU A 431 21.22 17.72 8.66
N ALA A 432 21.14 18.14 9.91
CA ALA A 432 20.42 17.37 10.92
C ALA A 432 18.94 17.27 10.50
N PRO A 433 18.29 16.10 10.62
CA PRO A 433 16.86 15.98 10.34
C PRO A 433 16.03 16.89 11.28
N PRO A 434 14.77 17.21 10.93
CA PRO A 434 13.88 17.90 11.85
C PRO A 434 13.78 17.14 13.17
N TRP A 435 13.73 17.87 14.29
CA TRP A 435 13.47 17.23 15.56
C TRP A 435 12.10 16.53 15.53
N ARG A 436 12.02 15.36 16.17
CA ARG A 436 10.80 14.55 16.24
C ARG A 436 10.63 13.98 17.65
N GLY A 437 9.40 14.04 18.16
CA GLY A 437 8.98 13.38 19.40
C GLY A 437 7.69 12.59 19.21
N SER A 438 7.47 11.53 19.99
CA SER A 438 6.28 10.66 19.94
C SER A 438 5.78 10.39 21.35
N TRP A 439 4.45 10.41 21.53
CA TRP A 439 3.78 10.13 22.81
C TRP A 439 2.59 9.22 22.56
N GLU A 440 2.57 8.07 23.24
CA GLU A 440 1.48 7.09 23.14
C GLU A 440 0.24 7.57 23.92
N ALA A 441 -0.95 7.33 23.37
CA ALA A 441 -2.21 7.79 23.96
C ALA A 441 -2.52 7.06 25.28
N GLU A 442 -2.20 5.77 25.38
CA GLU A 442 -2.40 4.96 26.58
C GLU A 442 -1.49 5.37 27.74
N HIS A 443 -0.43 6.13 27.47
CA HIS A 443 0.45 6.72 28.49
C HIS A 443 0.06 8.15 28.88
N ALA A 444 -0.90 8.75 28.18
CA ALA A 444 -1.41 10.09 28.47
C ALA A 444 -2.46 10.07 29.61
N GLN A 445 -2.90 11.25 30.04
CA GLN A 445 -4.02 11.33 30.98
C GLN A 445 -5.34 11.09 30.23
N VAL A 446 -5.93 9.91 30.41
CA VAL A 446 -7.22 9.52 29.84
C VAL A 446 -8.36 9.83 30.82
N THR A 447 -9.41 10.50 30.34
CA THR A 447 -10.69 10.74 31.04
C THR A 447 -11.80 10.12 30.20
N SER A 448 -12.66 9.31 30.82
CA SER A 448 -13.80 8.65 30.16
C SER A 448 -13.46 8.01 28.81
N GLY A 449 -12.40 7.18 28.78
CA GLY A 449 -11.97 6.38 27.63
C GLY A 449 -11.37 5.04 28.10
N GLU A 450 -11.19 4.10 27.18
CA GLU A 450 -10.71 2.74 27.45
C GLU A 450 -9.39 2.48 26.73
N VAL A 451 -8.39 1.99 27.46
CA VAL A 451 -7.15 1.49 26.85
C VAL A 451 -7.40 0.08 26.37
N ALA A 452 -7.32 -0.16 25.06
CA ALA A 452 -7.51 -1.47 24.47
C ALA A 452 -6.19 -1.96 23.87
N ARG A 453 -5.93 -3.27 24.01
CA ARG A 453 -4.82 -3.93 23.32
C ARG A 453 -5.27 -4.32 21.92
N GLN A 454 -4.38 -4.10 20.96
CA GLN A 454 -4.62 -4.25 19.54
C GLN A 454 -3.70 -5.35 18.98
N GLY A 455 -3.59 -5.48 17.66
CA GLY A 455 -2.84 -6.54 16.99
C GLY A 455 -1.44 -6.75 17.57
N HIS A 456 -1.13 -8.00 17.94
CA HIS A 456 0.13 -8.38 18.58
C HIS A 456 0.57 -9.79 18.12
N PRO A 457 1.81 -10.26 18.39
CA PRO A 457 2.30 -11.53 17.83
C PRO A 457 1.49 -12.80 18.17
N GLY A 458 0.59 -12.72 19.15
CA GLY A 458 -0.33 -13.81 19.53
C GLY A 458 -1.74 -13.65 18.98
N GLU A 459 -2.04 -12.53 18.34
CA GLU A 459 -3.33 -12.15 17.76
C GLU A 459 -3.07 -11.36 16.47
N GLY A 460 -2.85 -12.09 15.37
CA GLY A 460 -2.58 -11.49 14.05
C GLY A 460 -3.81 -10.87 13.40
N ASP A 461 -5.01 -11.31 13.79
CA ASP A 461 -6.28 -10.83 13.25
C ASP A 461 -6.58 -9.38 13.66
N GLY A 462 -5.99 -8.90 14.77
CA GLY A 462 -6.08 -7.50 15.18
C GLY A 462 -5.18 -6.58 14.35
N PHE A 463 -5.59 -5.33 14.16
CA PHE A 463 -4.80 -4.33 13.44
C PHE A 463 -3.71 -3.70 14.32
N ALA A 464 -2.62 -3.26 13.71
CA ALA A 464 -1.47 -2.67 14.38
C ALA A 464 -1.81 -1.34 15.07
N ALA A 465 -1.27 -1.16 16.28
CA ALA A 465 -1.18 0.11 17.00
C ALA A 465 0.25 0.29 17.52
N SER A 466 0.70 1.53 17.68
CA SER A 466 1.94 1.81 18.38
C SER A 466 1.88 1.25 19.79
N GLY A 467 2.96 0.63 20.27
CA GLY A 467 2.96 0.01 21.60
C GLY A 467 1.95 -1.13 21.80
N GLU A 468 1.28 -1.60 20.73
CA GLU A 468 0.18 -2.59 20.76
C GLU A 468 -1.11 -2.10 21.45
N HIS A 469 -1.28 -0.80 21.71
CA HIS A 469 -2.44 -0.27 22.42
C HIS A 469 -2.98 1.00 21.77
N ASP A 470 -4.25 1.31 22.04
CA ASP A 470 -4.85 2.60 21.75
C ASP A 470 -5.81 3.01 22.87
N VAL A 471 -6.38 4.21 22.75
CA VAL A 471 -7.45 4.72 23.62
C VAL A 471 -8.72 4.88 22.79
N SER A 472 -9.74 4.10 23.10
CA SER A 472 -11.07 4.12 22.47
C SER A 472 -12.16 4.53 23.48
N GLY A 473 -13.44 4.45 23.10
CA GLY A 473 -14.56 4.77 24.01
C GLY A 473 -14.67 6.26 24.35
N LEU A 474 -14.14 7.14 23.51
CA LEU A 474 -14.05 8.59 23.72
C LEU A 474 -15.35 9.32 23.34
N ASN A 475 -16.51 8.82 23.78
CA ASN A 475 -17.83 9.30 23.39
C ASN A 475 -18.65 10.00 24.48
N MET A 476 -18.13 10.09 25.71
CA MET A 476 -18.77 10.85 26.78
C MET A 476 -18.44 12.33 26.65
N ASN A 477 -19.33 13.21 27.12
CA ASN A 477 -19.10 14.66 27.03
C ASN A 477 -17.80 15.12 27.70
N ASP A 478 -17.31 14.37 28.70
CA ASP A 478 -16.04 14.60 29.40
C ASP A 478 -14.89 13.71 28.93
N SER A 479 -15.07 12.93 27.86
CA SER A 479 -13.99 12.13 27.25
C SER A 479 -12.85 13.02 26.78
N ALA A 480 -11.63 12.71 27.21
CA ALA A 480 -10.44 13.46 26.86
C ALA A 480 -9.16 12.61 26.98
N VAL A 481 -8.20 12.87 26.10
CA VAL A 481 -6.82 12.38 26.20
C VAL A 481 -5.89 13.59 26.24
N ARG A 482 -5.19 13.78 27.37
CA ARG A 482 -4.32 14.93 27.60
C ARG A 482 -2.85 14.51 27.69
N PHE A 483 -2.08 14.98 26.72
CA PHE A 483 -0.65 14.77 26.60
C PHE A 483 0.13 15.91 27.25
N THR A 484 1.18 15.55 27.99
CA THR A 484 2.25 16.48 28.40
C THR A 484 3.45 16.24 27.51
N VAL A 485 3.79 17.22 26.69
CA VAL A 485 4.85 17.10 25.67
C VAL A 485 5.98 18.07 25.97
N GLU A 486 7.21 17.69 25.63
CA GLU A 486 8.38 18.55 25.75
C GLU A 486 9.02 18.76 24.38
N VAL A 487 9.25 20.02 24.01
CA VAL A 487 9.90 20.39 22.73
C VAL A 487 11.18 21.19 22.98
N PRO A 488 12.21 21.07 22.12
CA PRO A 488 13.52 21.68 22.38
C PRO A 488 13.57 23.20 22.16
N ALA A 489 12.63 23.77 21.40
CA ALA A 489 12.63 25.17 21.03
C ALA A 489 11.22 25.74 20.92
N ASP A 490 11.09 27.06 21.06
CA ASP A 490 9.86 27.76 20.68
C ASP A 490 9.72 27.73 19.15
N GLY A 491 8.55 27.39 18.61
CA GLY A 491 8.41 27.29 17.16
C GLY A 491 7.09 26.71 16.65
N GLY A 492 7.04 26.56 15.32
CA GLY A 492 6.03 25.79 14.63
C GLY A 492 6.39 24.30 14.65
N TYR A 493 5.38 23.47 14.85
CA TYR A 493 5.49 22.02 14.79
C TYR A 493 4.30 21.47 14.01
N ASP A 494 4.53 20.43 13.24
CA ASP A 494 3.47 19.59 12.70
C ASP A 494 3.06 18.58 13.78
N LEU A 495 1.79 18.62 14.18
CA LEU A 495 1.17 17.65 15.08
C LEU A 495 0.46 16.60 14.23
N ALA A 496 1.00 15.38 14.21
CA ALA A 496 0.37 14.23 13.62
C ALA A 496 -0.41 13.47 14.71
N VAL A 497 -1.72 13.30 14.52
CA VAL A 497 -2.59 12.53 15.42
C VAL A 497 -2.98 11.24 14.72
N PHE A 498 -2.54 10.10 15.28
CA PHE A 498 -2.90 8.77 14.78
C PHE A 498 -4.23 8.37 15.38
N TYR A 499 -5.21 8.09 14.52
CA TYR A 499 -6.59 7.87 14.92
C TYR A 499 -7.26 6.78 14.07
N SER A 500 -8.39 6.29 14.52
CA SER A 500 -9.32 5.48 13.74
C SER A 500 -10.76 5.89 14.01
N HIS A 501 -11.60 5.81 12.98
CA HIS A 501 -13.00 6.19 13.02
C HIS A 501 -13.80 5.34 12.02
N GLU A 502 -14.51 4.31 12.50
CA GLU A 502 -15.28 3.41 11.62
C GLU A 502 -16.32 4.19 10.80
N TYR A 503 -16.30 3.99 9.48
CA TYR A 503 -17.34 4.51 8.60
C TYR A 503 -18.72 4.01 9.06
N GLY A 504 -19.69 4.91 9.20
CA GLY A 504 -21.09 4.53 9.38
C GLY A 504 -21.49 3.86 10.70
N ARG A 505 -20.60 3.80 11.69
CA ARG A 505 -20.97 3.53 13.08
C ARG A 505 -20.35 4.57 13.99
N GLY A 506 -21.21 5.40 14.59
CA GLY A 506 -20.90 6.18 15.78
C GLY A 506 -21.93 5.89 16.87
N ALA A 507 -21.70 6.37 18.09
CA ALA A 507 -22.71 6.32 19.15
C ALA A 507 -24.02 7.09 18.81
N GLU A 508 -24.00 7.87 17.72
CA GLU A 508 -25.10 8.69 17.23
C GLU A 508 -25.75 8.05 15.98
N ALA A 509 -27.09 8.03 15.93
CA ALA A 509 -27.87 7.49 14.80
C ALA A 509 -27.92 8.47 13.62
N THR A 510 -26.76 8.89 13.11
CA THR A 510 -26.62 9.78 11.96
C THR A 510 -26.10 9.02 10.74
N GLU A 511 -26.27 9.61 9.55
CA GLU A 511 -25.62 9.11 8.34
C GLU A 511 -24.09 9.00 8.55
N PRO A 512 -23.40 8.04 7.88
CA PRO A 512 -21.95 7.93 7.89
C PRO A 512 -21.27 9.26 7.53
N GLN A 513 -20.36 9.74 8.38
CA GLN A 513 -19.74 11.05 8.22
C GLN A 513 -18.39 11.13 8.96
N PRO A 514 -17.47 12.03 8.52
CA PRO A 514 -16.22 12.30 9.24
C PRO A 514 -16.45 12.74 10.69
N ALA A 515 -15.55 12.38 11.60
CA ALA A 515 -15.61 12.72 13.03
C ALA A 515 -14.82 13.99 13.39
N GLN A 516 -14.97 14.46 14.63
CA GLN A 516 -14.19 15.56 15.19
C GLN A 516 -13.75 15.28 16.63
N GLN A 517 -12.73 16.02 17.07
CA GLN A 517 -12.48 16.31 18.48
C GLN A 517 -12.20 17.81 18.68
N VAL A 518 -12.31 18.29 19.91
CA VAL A 518 -11.73 19.58 20.31
C VAL A 518 -10.24 19.35 20.58
N LEU A 519 -9.39 20.02 19.81
CA LEU A 519 -7.95 20.09 20.02
C LEU A 519 -7.62 21.34 20.84
N ALA A 520 -7.09 21.16 22.05
CA ALA A 520 -6.57 22.21 22.90
C ALA A 520 -5.03 22.16 22.96
N VAL A 521 -4.37 23.22 22.47
CA VAL A 521 -2.91 23.38 22.58
C VAL A 521 -2.61 24.53 23.54
N ASN A 522 -2.00 24.22 24.68
CA ASN A 522 -1.76 25.18 25.77
C ASN A 522 -3.03 25.97 26.16
N GLY A 523 -4.20 25.33 26.09
CA GLY A 523 -5.52 25.91 26.40
C GLY A 523 -6.20 26.65 25.25
N ALA A 524 -5.57 26.80 24.08
CA ALA A 524 -6.22 27.35 22.90
C ALA A 524 -6.93 26.24 22.12
N GLU A 525 -8.25 26.36 21.96
CA GLU A 525 -9.12 25.34 21.37
C GLU A 525 -9.44 25.61 19.89
N ARG A 526 -9.55 24.54 19.10
CA ARG A 526 -10.19 24.48 17.79
C ARG A 526 -10.79 23.09 17.56
N PHE A 527 -11.74 22.96 16.63
CA PHE A 527 -12.13 21.64 16.15
C PHE A 527 -11.02 21.05 15.26
N LEU A 528 -10.76 19.76 15.43
CA LEU A 528 -9.92 18.93 14.58
C LEU A 528 -10.83 17.93 13.87
N GLU A 529 -10.71 17.87 12.55
CA GLU A 529 -11.48 17.00 11.67
C GLU A 529 -10.75 15.67 11.43
N TYR A 530 -11.51 14.59 11.37
CA TYR A 530 -11.02 13.24 11.14
C TYR A 530 -11.83 12.57 10.02
N PRO A 531 -11.26 12.39 8.82
CA PRO A 531 -11.84 11.55 7.78
C PRO A 531 -12.23 10.16 8.30
N SER A 532 -13.25 9.53 7.72
CA SER A 532 -13.60 8.16 8.08
C SER A 532 -12.49 7.18 7.69
N THR A 533 -12.33 6.14 8.50
CA THR A 533 -11.48 4.98 8.23
C THR A 533 -12.33 3.71 8.13
N MET A 534 -11.72 2.62 7.65
CA MET A 534 -12.41 1.35 7.43
C MET A 534 -13.11 0.81 8.69
N ASN A 535 -12.46 0.84 9.85
CA ASN A 535 -13.03 0.37 11.11
C ASN A 535 -12.31 1.02 12.31
N TRP A 536 -12.76 0.71 13.52
CA TRP A 536 -12.19 1.25 14.77
C TRP A 536 -10.72 0.93 15.04
N GLN A 537 -10.11 0.01 14.29
CA GLN A 537 -8.70 -0.36 14.44
C GLN A 537 -7.87 -0.06 13.17
N HIS A 538 -8.51 0.30 12.06
CA HIS A 538 -7.85 0.67 10.81
C HIS A 538 -7.44 2.14 10.86
N ARG A 539 -6.20 2.38 11.29
CA ARG A 539 -5.71 3.71 11.65
C ARG A 539 -5.30 4.55 10.44
N SER A 540 -5.53 5.85 10.55
CA SER A 540 -5.00 6.91 9.70
C SER A 540 -4.26 7.94 10.56
N VAL A 541 -3.76 8.99 9.91
CA VAL A 541 -3.11 10.11 10.56
C VAL A 541 -3.62 11.43 9.99
N VAL A 542 -3.97 12.36 10.88
CA VAL A 542 -4.24 13.76 10.50
C VAL A 542 -3.08 14.64 10.96
N HIS A 543 -2.66 15.55 10.08
CA HIS A 543 -1.58 16.49 10.32
C HIS A 543 -2.14 17.89 10.54
N VAL A 544 -1.68 18.57 11.59
CA VAL A 544 -2.13 19.92 11.88
C VAL A 544 -1.01 20.79 12.44
N PRO A 545 -0.78 22.01 11.89
CA PRO A 545 0.25 22.89 12.41
C PRO A 545 -0.14 23.43 13.78
N VAL A 546 0.82 23.42 14.71
CA VAL A 546 0.69 23.96 16.07
C VAL A 546 1.90 24.85 16.41
N ARG A 547 1.73 25.75 17.38
CA ARG A 547 2.84 26.52 17.95
C ARG A 547 3.07 26.11 19.39
N LEU A 548 4.31 25.75 19.70
CA LEU A 548 4.71 25.26 21.01
C LEU A 548 5.82 26.13 21.58
N ARG A 549 5.92 26.12 22.91
CA ARG A 549 6.97 26.81 23.67
C ARG A 549 8.11 25.85 23.97
N ALA A 550 9.34 26.32 24.07
CA ALA A 550 10.44 25.48 24.54
C ALA A 550 10.13 24.87 25.91
N GLY A 551 10.41 23.59 26.09
CA GLY A 551 10.07 22.82 27.29
C GLY A 551 8.64 22.27 27.25
N ALA A 552 7.99 22.26 28.42
CA ALA A 552 6.69 21.61 28.62
C ALA A 552 5.52 22.37 27.96
N ASN A 553 4.66 21.62 27.27
CA ASN A 553 3.39 22.06 26.69
C ASN A 553 2.30 21.01 26.97
N THR A 554 1.05 21.41 26.78
CA THR A 554 -0.08 20.48 26.84
C THR A 554 -0.82 20.42 25.51
N VAL A 555 -1.10 19.20 25.05
CA VAL A 555 -1.96 18.91 23.90
C VAL A 555 -3.10 18.04 24.42
N GLU A 556 -4.35 18.47 24.23
CA GLU A 556 -5.52 17.72 24.67
C GLU A 556 -6.48 17.51 23.51
N LEU A 557 -6.98 16.29 23.37
CA LEU A 557 -7.98 15.88 22.41
C LEU A 557 -9.23 15.44 23.19
N SER A 558 -10.34 16.17 23.05
CA SER A 558 -11.53 15.95 23.87
C SER A 558 -12.84 15.98 23.09
N LYS A 559 -13.89 15.35 23.64
CA LYS A 559 -15.24 15.36 23.05
C LYS A 559 -15.91 16.74 23.17
N SER A 560 -15.67 17.47 24.26
CA SER A 560 -16.23 18.82 24.47
C SER A 560 -15.21 19.80 25.05
N GLY A 561 -15.35 21.08 24.67
CA GLY A 561 -14.57 22.19 25.19
C GLY A 561 -15.39 23.49 25.27
N ALA A 562 -14.74 24.62 25.48
CA ALA A 562 -15.36 25.94 25.48
C ALA A 562 -15.98 26.31 24.12
N ILE A 563 -15.50 25.74 23.02
CA ILE A 563 -16.01 25.98 21.66
C ILE A 563 -17.21 25.11 21.27
N GLY A 564 -17.59 24.12 22.09
CA GLY A 564 -18.72 23.22 21.84
C GLY A 564 -18.37 21.74 22.01
N THR A 565 -19.26 20.88 21.50
CA THR A 565 -19.11 19.41 21.50
C THR A 565 -18.82 18.93 20.09
N ALA A 566 -17.76 18.16 19.93
CA ALA A 566 -17.34 17.57 18.67
C ALA A 566 -18.28 16.44 18.24
N ARG A 567 -18.50 16.28 16.94
CA ARG A 567 -19.34 15.20 16.38
C ARG A 567 -18.57 13.88 16.28
N GLY A 568 -19.29 12.76 16.36
CA GLY A 568 -18.68 11.43 16.21
C GLY A 568 -17.76 11.05 17.36
N GLU A 569 -16.97 10.00 17.15
CA GLU A 569 -16.03 9.42 18.11
C GLU A 569 -14.80 8.93 17.33
N VAL A 570 -13.62 9.00 17.94
CA VAL A 570 -12.38 8.45 17.38
C VAL A 570 -11.66 7.64 18.46
N ALA A 571 -10.95 6.59 18.05
CA ALA A 571 -9.90 6.00 18.88
C ALA A 571 -8.56 6.66 18.55
N LEU A 572 -7.67 6.78 19.55
CA LEU A 572 -6.39 7.46 19.47
C LEU A 572 -5.24 6.50 19.78
N ASP A 573 -4.28 6.39 18.88
CA ASP A 573 -3.08 5.56 19.05
C ASP A 573 -1.95 6.40 19.69
N LYS A 574 -1.53 7.46 19.01
CA LYS A 574 -0.44 8.32 19.47
C LYS A 574 -0.48 9.71 18.86
N ILE A 575 0.34 10.60 19.41
CA ILE A 575 0.71 11.85 18.75
C ILE A 575 2.20 11.89 18.43
N VAL A 576 2.53 12.48 17.28
CA VAL A 576 3.91 12.77 16.87
C VAL A 576 4.03 14.28 16.63
N LEU A 577 5.10 14.88 17.14
CA LEU A 577 5.46 16.25 16.84
C LEU A 577 6.73 16.27 16.01
N THR A 578 6.69 16.93 14.86
CA THR A 578 7.86 17.17 14.00
C THR A 578 8.09 18.67 13.90
N GLU A 579 9.35 19.10 14.07
CA GLU A 579 9.74 20.50 13.87
C GLU A 579 9.37 20.95 12.45
N ASP A 580 8.61 22.05 12.35
CA ASP A 580 8.23 22.62 11.06
C ASP A 580 9.45 23.23 10.37
N ARG A 581 9.73 22.76 9.15
CA ARG A 581 10.83 23.24 8.31
C ARG A 581 10.35 23.39 6.87
N PRO A 582 10.96 24.30 6.07
CA PRO A 582 10.67 24.39 4.65
C PRO A 582 10.78 23.02 3.98
N GLU A 583 9.72 22.61 3.28
CA GLU A 583 9.69 21.34 2.58
C GLU A 583 10.77 21.31 1.49
N ARG A 584 11.56 20.23 1.49
CA ARG A 584 12.64 20.02 0.54
C ARG A 584 12.85 18.54 0.29
N GLY A 585 12.47 18.07 -0.90
CA GLY A 585 12.74 16.72 -1.37
C GLY A 585 14.07 16.64 -2.10
N VAL A 586 14.88 15.62 -1.80
CA VAL A 586 16.12 15.30 -2.53
C VAL A 586 16.00 13.88 -3.07
N TYR A 587 16.18 13.73 -4.37
CA TYR A 587 16.08 12.44 -5.05
C TYR A 587 17.38 12.13 -5.78
N ASP A 588 18.08 11.09 -5.32
CA ASP A 588 19.35 10.65 -5.90
C ASP A 588 19.10 9.83 -7.18
N GLY A 589 19.64 10.29 -8.29
CA GLY A 589 19.54 9.67 -9.61
C GLY A 589 20.21 8.28 -9.67
N ALA A 590 21.15 7.97 -8.77
CA ALA A 590 21.73 6.64 -8.67
C ALA A 590 20.70 5.57 -8.23
N PHE A 591 19.65 5.99 -7.52
CA PHE A 591 18.55 5.14 -7.04
C PHE A 591 17.22 5.44 -7.74
N ALA A 592 17.23 6.29 -8.77
CA ALA A 592 16.10 6.45 -9.67
C ALA A 592 15.88 5.18 -10.49
N ARG A 593 14.63 4.93 -10.87
CA ARG A 593 14.34 3.85 -11.83
C ARG A 593 14.91 4.26 -13.19
N HIS A 594 15.39 3.29 -13.97
CA HIS A 594 15.80 3.57 -15.36
C HIS A 594 14.84 2.88 -16.30
N ASP A 595 14.29 3.65 -17.23
CA ASP A 595 13.72 3.12 -18.46
C ASP A 595 14.87 2.99 -19.46
N ASP A 596 15.22 1.76 -19.84
CA ASP A 596 16.39 1.44 -20.70
C ASP A 596 16.41 2.22 -22.02
N ALA A 597 15.25 2.73 -22.47
CA ALA A 597 15.12 3.55 -23.68
C ALA A 597 15.03 5.07 -23.42
N ALA A 598 14.80 5.52 -22.18
CA ALA A 598 14.34 6.90 -21.91
C ALA A 598 14.97 7.62 -20.70
N GLY A 599 15.82 6.97 -19.91
CA GLY A 599 16.59 7.60 -18.83
C GLY A 599 15.97 7.44 -17.43
N PRO A 600 16.44 8.23 -16.44
CA PRO A 600 15.99 8.09 -15.06
C PRO A 600 14.56 8.60 -14.85
N VAL A 601 13.81 7.87 -14.03
CA VAL A 601 12.45 8.19 -13.57
C VAL A 601 12.47 8.33 -12.06
N PHE A 602 12.05 9.50 -11.60
CA PHE A 602 11.96 9.88 -10.20
C PHE A 602 10.51 9.85 -9.74
N ASP A 603 10.24 9.17 -8.62
CA ASP A 603 8.93 9.17 -7.97
C ASP A 603 8.88 10.35 -6.98
N VAL A 604 8.46 11.52 -7.46
CA VAL A 604 8.47 12.79 -6.70
C VAL A 604 7.21 12.92 -5.86
N TYR A 605 7.35 13.05 -4.55
CA TYR A 605 6.24 13.32 -3.64
C TYR A 605 5.98 14.81 -3.49
N ALA A 606 4.69 15.19 -3.48
CA ALA A 606 4.22 16.50 -3.04
C ALA A 606 3.16 16.34 -1.94
N ALA A 607 3.29 17.08 -0.84
CA ALA A 607 2.33 17.01 0.26
C ALA A 607 0.96 17.66 -0.05
N ALA A 608 0.90 18.53 -1.07
CA ALA A 608 -0.29 19.26 -1.47
C ALA A 608 -0.24 19.63 -2.95
N ASP A 609 -1.41 19.88 -3.55
CA ASP A 609 -1.56 20.38 -4.91
C ASP A 609 -1.00 21.81 -5.04
N ARG A 610 0.19 21.98 -5.64
CA ARG A 610 0.82 23.31 -5.80
C ARG A 610 2.02 23.28 -6.74
N TYR A 611 2.58 24.47 -6.99
CA TYR A 611 3.80 24.63 -7.78
C TYR A 611 5.06 24.30 -6.99
N HIS A 612 6.00 23.67 -7.69
CA HIS A 612 7.30 23.29 -7.18
C HIS A 612 8.40 23.77 -8.13
N ARG A 613 9.53 24.20 -7.57
CA ARG A 613 10.79 24.33 -8.29
C ARG A 613 11.48 22.98 -8.28
N ILE A 614 11.94 22.54 -9.44
CA ILE A 614 12.65 21.27 -9.62
C ILE A 614 14.03 21.58 -10.19
N ALA A 615 15.06 21.51 -9.36
CA ALA A 615 16.44 21.72 -9.76
C ALA A 615 17.14 20.39 -10.07
N GLY A 616 18.10 20.40 -11.00
CA GLY A 616 18.89 19.22 -11.39
C GLY A 616 18.82 18.88 -12.88
N ALA A 617 17.74 19.30 -13.56
CA ALA A 617 17.57 19.21 -15.00
C ALA A 617 16.83 20.45 -15.54
N ALA A 618 16.96 20.72 -16.84
CA ALA A 618 16.25 21.83 -17.51
C ALA A 618 14.90 21.41 -18.13
N ARG A 619 14.72 20.10 -18.37
CA ARG A 619 13.53 19.54 -19.02
C ARG A 619 13.20 18.19 -18.41
N GLY A 620 11.93 17.84 -18.40
CA GLY A 620 11.46 16.52 -17.97
C GLY A 620 10.18 16.11 -18.69
N VAL A 621 9.71 14.91 -18.38
CA VAL A 621 8.40 14.40 -18.81
C VAL A 621 7.69 13.88 -17.57
N LEU A 622 6.55 14.48 -17.24
CA LEU A 622 5.63 13.92 -16.25
C LEU A 622 4.94 12.70 -16.87
N LEU A 623 5.01 11.59 -16.14
CA LEU A 623 4.32 10.34 -16.45
C LEU A 623 3.06 10.34 -15.57
N GLY A 624 1.96 10.83 -16.16
CA GLY A 624 0.68 10.96 -15.48
C GLY A 624 -0.14 9.66 -15.52
N PRO A 625 -1.35 9.69 -14.95
CA PRO A 625 -2.18 8.51 -14.82
C PRO A 625 -2.54 7.94 -16.21
N GLN A 626 -2.72 6.63 -16.31
CA GLN A 626 -3.14 5.93 -17.53
C GLN A 626 -2.21 6.18 -18.75
N ASN A 627 -0.90 6.25 -18.53
CA ASN A 627 0.16 6.45 -19.54
C ASN A 627 0.23 7.85 -20.19
N GLN A 628 -0.27 8.89 -19.51
CA GLN A 628 -0.04 10.25 -19.97
C GLN A 628 1.47 10.59 -19.93
N CYS A 629 2.00 11.17 -21.00
CA CYS A 629 3.42 11.56 -21.09
C CYS A 629 3.50 13.03 -21.51
N VAL A 630 3.75 13.92 -20.55
CA VAL A 630 3.64 15.37 -20.78
C VAL A 630 4.98 16.05 -20.52
N PRO A 631 5.59 16.67 -21.56
CA PRO A 631 6.83 17.43 -21.39
C PRO A 631 6.63 18.63 -20.47
N VAL A 632 7.61 18.89 -19.61
CA VAL A 632 7.65 20.05 -18.71
C VAL A 632 9.01 20.76 -18.77
N ASP A 633 8.96 22.09 -18.67
CA ASP A 633 10.14 22.95 -18.51
C ASP A 633 10.47 23.07 -17.02
N LEU A 634 11.55 22.42 -16.61
CA LEU A 634 11.96 22.38 -15.20
C LEU A 634 12.69 23.66 -14.76
N THR A 635 13.01 24.56 -15.70
CA THR A 635 13.56 25.89 -15.37
C THR A 635 12.50 26.85 -14.82
N ARG A 636 11.23 26.45 -14.90
CA ARG A 636 10.05 27.19 -14.43
C ARG A 636 9.35 26.37 -13.35
N PRO A 637 8.50 26.99 -12.51
CA PRO A 637 7.67 26.22 -11.59
C PRO A 637 6.84 25.17 -12.34
N VAL A 638 6.70 24.00 -11.72
CA VAL A 638 5.88 22.89 -12.23
C VAL A 638 4.77 22.61 -11.22
N PHE A 639 3.52 22.56 -11.66
CA PHE A 639 2.41 22.13 -10.80
C PHE A 639 2.50 20.62 -10.59
N LEU A 640 2.56 20.20 -9.32
CA LEU A 640 2.52 18.80 -8.92
C LEU A 640 1.26 18.59 -8.07
N HIS A 641 0.57 17.48 -8.30
CA HIS A 641 -0.58 17.11 -7.48
C HIS A 641 -0.13 16.46 -6.17
N ALA A 642 -0.94 16.53 -5.12
CA ALA A 642 -0.67 15.84 -3.86
C ALA A 642 -0.45 14.34 -4.11
N GLY A 643 0.52 13.71 -3.44
CA GLY A 643 0.91 12.31 -3.65
C GLY A 643 2.13 12.15 -4.57
N ILE A 644 2.22 11.00 -5.26
CA ILE A 644 3.35 10.66 -6.14
C ILE A 644 3.14 11.24 -7.55
N ASN A 645 4.15 11.94 -8.04
CA ASN A 645 4.27 12.47 -9.39
C ASN A 645 5.52 11.85 -10.04
N ARG A 646 5.35 11.04 -11.08
CA ARG A 646 6.50 10.39 -11.72
C ARG A 646 7.12 11.30 -12.77
N LEU A 647 8.40 11.59 -12.62
CA LEU A 647 9.13 12.53 -13.46
C LEU A 647 10.31 11.84 -14.12
N ARG A 648 10.29 11.72 -15.45
CA ARG A 648 11.44 11.31 -16.24
C ARG A 648 12.32 12.51 -16.54
N ALA A 649 13.56 12.52 -16.06
CA ALA A 649 14.50 13.61 -16.25
C ALA A 649 15.94 13.09 -16.24
N ASP A 650 16.81 13.66 -17.09
CA ASP A 650 18.25 13.36 -17.07
C ASP A 650 18.94 14.19 -15.99
N ALA A 651 18.95 13.68 -14.76
CA ALA A 651 19.53 14.32 -13.60
C ALA A 651 20.30 13.31 -12.74
N VAL A 652 21.43 13.75 -12.19
CA VAL A 652 22.16 12.98 -11.15
C VAL A 652 21.49 13.11 -9.80
N GLU A 653 20.85 14.25 -9.54
CA GLU A 653 20.08 14.53 -8.33
C GLU A 653 18.98 15.51 -8.70
N LEU A 654 17.78 15.32 -8.15
CA LEU A 654 16.71 16.32 -8.18
C LEU A 654 16.49 16.92 -6.80
N VAL A 655 16.35 18.24 -6.75
CA VAL A 655 15.89 18.97 -5.56
C VAL A 655 14.53 19.57 -5.87
N VAL A 656 13.53 19.23 -5.06
CA VAL A 656 12.14 19.63 -5.25
C VAL A 656 11.70 20.43 -4.04
N GLU A 657 11.28 21.67 -4.28
CA GLU A 657 10.88 22.62 -3.23
C GLU A 657 9.59 23.33 -3.66
N PRO A 658 8.61 23.50 -2.76
CA PRO A 658 7.41 24.25 -3.08
C PRO A 658 7.75 25.72 -3.35
N VAL A 659 7.05 26.32 -4.30
CA VAL A 659 7.20 27.73 -4.66
C VAL A 659 5.84 28.35 -4.97
N GLU A 660 5.76 29.67 -4.87
CA GLU A 660 4.60 30.40 -5.37
C GLU A 660 4.51 30.28 -6.90
N GLY A 661 3.30 30.11 -7.40
CA GLY A 661 2.96 30.13 -8.83
C GLY A 661 1.62 30.84 -9.05
N PRO A 662 1.09 30.83 -10.28
CA PRO A 662 -0.25 31.35 -10.55
C PRO A 662 -1.28 30.68 -9.65
N ALA A 663 -2.26 31.45 -9.17
CA ALA A 663 -3.39 30.85 -8.46
C ALA A 663 -4.10 29.85 -9.38
N PRO A 664 -4.32 28.59 -8.94
CA PRO A 664 -5.18 27.67 -9.65
C PRO A 664 -6.58 28.27 -9.82
N LEU A 665 -7.23 27.93 -10.92
CA LEU A 665 -8.66 28.17 -11.08
C LEU A 665 -9.41 27.12 -10.25
N GLU A 666 -10.37 27.56 -9.46
CA GLU A 666 -11.31 26.67 -8.77
C GLU A 666 -12.71 26.86 -9.37
N VAL A 667 -13.40 25.75 -9.61
CA VAL A 667 -14.81 25.74 -10.02
C VAL A 667 -15.57 24.82 -9.07
N ASP A 668 -16.57 25.36 -8.39
CA ASP A 668 -17.38 24.60 -7.44
C ASP A 668 -18.52 23.84 -8.14
N ALA A 669 -19.02 22.79 -7.49
CA ALA A 669 -20.19 22.02 -7.94
C ALA A 669 -21.39 22.89 -8.37
N ALA A 670 -21.63 23.99 -7.64
CA ALA A 670 -22.74 24.90 -7.88
C ALA A 670 -22.64 25.61 -9.24
N GLU A 671 -21.43 25.86 -9.73
CA GLU A 671 -21.14 26.59 -10.97
C GLU A 671 -21.26 25.73 -12.23
N ALA A 672 -21.24 24.40 -12.08
CA ALA A 672 -21.41 23.48 -13.20
C ALA A 672 -22.81 23.60 -13.84
N VAL A 673 -22.86 23.53 -15.17
CA VAL A 673 -24.11 23.34 -15.90
C VAL A 673 -24.46 21.86 -15.87
N ARG A 674 -25.62 21.51 -15.33
CA ARG A 674 -26.06 20.12 -15.15
C ARG A 674 -27.22 19.81 -16.11
N SER A 675 -27.26 18.60 -16.66
CA SER A 675 -28.31 18.12 -17.56
C SER A 675 -28.65 16.65 -17.33
N GLY A 676 -29.72 16.18 -17.99
CA GLY A 676 -30.11 14.77 -18.01
C GLY A 676 -30.58 14.17 -16.67
N GLY A 677 -30.72 14.98 -15.62
CA GLY A 677 -31.08 14.53 -14.27
C GLY A 677 -30.00 14.78 -13.21
N SER A 678 -28.78 15.14 -13.64
CA SER A 678 -27.71 15.61 -12.77
C SER A 678 -28.18 16.82 -11.97
N CYS A 679 -27.94 16.82 -10.66
CA CYS A 679 -28.47 17.85 -9.78
C CYS A 679 -27.47 18.26 -8.69
N LEU A 680 -27.74 19.41 -8.07
CA LEU A 680 -26.94 19.93 -6.97
C LEU A 680 -27.57 19.45 -5.65
N ILE A 681 -26.79 18.74 -4.84
CA ILE A 681 -27.20 18.21 -3.54
C ILE A 681 -26.47 19.02 -2.45
N VAL A 682 -27.18 19.37 -1.38
CA VAL A 682 -26.57 20.01 -0.20
C VAL A 682 -25.75 18.97 0.55
N ASN A 683 -24.49 19.30 0.84
CA ASN A 683 -23.60 18.47 1.64
C ASN A 683 -22.77 19.39 2.55
N ASP A 684 -22.97 19.31 3.87
CA ASP A 684 -22.31 20.20 4.84
C ASP A 684 -20.80 19.90 5.00
N PHE A 685 -20.32 18.79 4.45
CA PHE A 685 -18.91 18.39 4.46
C PHE A 685 -18.16 18.87 3.21
N ALA A 686 -18.88 19.24 2.16
CA ALA A 686 -18.30 19.90 1.00
C ALA A 686 -17.92 21.35 1.36
N GLY A 687 -16.73 21.80 0.96
CA GLY A 687 -16.24 23.16 1.13
C GLY A 687 -17.15 24.23 0.49
N GLY A 688 -17.81 23.90 -0.62
CA GLY A 688 -18.83 24.74 -1.27
C GLY A 688 -20.27 24.50 -0.76
N GLY A 689 -20.45 23.64 0.25
CA GLY A 689 -21.74 23.23 0.82
C GLY A 689 -22.61 22.37 -0.11
N HIS A 690 -22.08 21.99 -1.29
CA HIS A 690 -22.82 21.24 -2.30
C HIS A 690 -21.93 20.29 -3.08
N VAL A 691 -22.55 19.24 -3.61
CA VAL A 691 -21.97 18.30 -4.56
C VAL A 691 -22.86 18.15 -5.77
N ILE A 692 -22.28 17.76 -6.90
CA ILE A 692 -22.98 17.29 -8.09
C ILE A 692 -23.31 15.82 -7.87
N GLY A 693 -24.59 15.50 -7.70
CA GLY A 693 -25.08 14.13 -7.57
C GLY A 693 -26.03 13.73 -8.69
N TRP A 694 -26.48 12.47 -8.65
CA TRP A 694 -27.32 11.86 -9.71
C TRP A 694 -26.74 12.00 -11.12
N ASN A 695 -25.41 12.06 -11.22
CA ASN A 695 -24.67 12.21 -12.46
C ASN A 695 -24.30 10.83 -13.06
N GLY A 696 -24.16 10.74 -14.37
CA GLY A 696 -24.05 9.47 -15.11
C GLY A 696 -25.40 8.89 -15.53
N ARG A 697 -25.40 7.67 -16.09
CA ARG A 697 -26.54 7.03 -16.78
C ARG A 697 -27.13 7.93 -17.88
N GLY A 698 -26.26 8.62 -18.62
CA GLY A 698 -26.63 9.61 -19.63
C GLY A 698 -26.93 11.02 -19.10
N ALA A 699 -26.92 11.23 -17.77
CA ALA A 699 -26.85 12.57 -17.19
C ALA A 699 -25.40 13.06 -17.10
N ASP A 700 -25.22 14.37 -17.20
CA ASP A 700 -23.91 15.00 -17.29
C ASP A 700 -23.84 16.33 -16.53
N ALA A 701 -22.62 16.70 -16.14
CA ALA A 701 -22.29 18.01 -15.62
C ALA A 701 -21.11 18.58 -16.40
N THR A 702 -21.21 19.85 -16.79
CA THR A 702 -20.20 20.55 -17.56
C THR A 702 -19.75 21.80 -16.82
N ILE A 703 -18.45 21.92 -16.56
CA ILE A 703 -17.82 23.17 -16.13
C ILE A 703 -17.32 23.95 -17.34
N ALA A 704 -17.34 25.28 -17.25
CA ALA A 704 -16.82 26.15 -18.28
C ALA A 704 -16.00 27.28 -17.66
N PHE A 705 -14.83 27.54 -18.23
CA PHE A 705 -13.88 28.49 -17.67
C PHE A 705 -12.91 29.03 -18.73
N GLU A 706 -12.16 30.07 -18.39
CA GLU A 706 -11.10 30.63 -19.23
C GLU A 706 -9.75 30.11 -18.77
N ALA A 707 -8.90 29.67 -19.71
CA ALA A 707 -7.55 29.19 -19.43
C ALA A 707 -6.58 29.56 -20.56
N ALA A 708 -5.28 29.45 -20.30
CA ALA A 708 -4.26 29.52 -21.34
C ALA A 708 -4.26 28.21 -22.17
N ALA A 709 -3.72 28.26 -23.38
CA ALA A 709 -3.49 27.03 -24.15
C ALA A 709 -2.41 26.15 -23.51
N GLY A 710 -2.60 24.83 -23.59
CA GLY A 710 -1.59 23.83 -23.22
C GLY A 710 -2.04 22.86 -22.12
N PRO A 711 -1.11 22.04 -21.60
CA PRO A 711 -1.42 21.02 -20.62
C PRO A 711 -1.66 21.63 -19.24
N HIS A 712 -2.75 21.19 -18.60
CA HIS A 712 -3.17 21.61 -17.27
C HIS A 712 -3.40 20.37 -16.41
N ALA A 713 -3.03 20.45 -15.13
CA ALA A 713 -3.56 19.56 -14.12
C ALA A 713 -5.03 19.93 -13.87
N LEU A 714 -5.88 18.91 -13.90
CA LEU A 714 -7.26 18.92 -13.43
C LEU A 714 -7.33 18.01 -12.20
N ILE A 715 -7.59 18.60 -11.03
CA ILE A 715 -7.82 17.85 -9.80
C ILE A 715 -9.32 17.77 -9.59
N VAL A 716 -9.87 16.55 -9.67
CA VAL A 716 -11.28 16.28 -9.45
C VAL A 716 -11.47 15.84 -8.00
N SER A 717 -12.14 16.67 -7.20
CA SER A 717 -12.53 16.31 -5.83
C SER A 717 -13.88 15.60 -5.84
N TYR A 718 -13.94 14.41 -5.25
CA TYR A 718 -15.09 13.53 -5.34
C TYR A 718 -15.33 12.74 -4.05
N ALA A 719 -16.58 12.33 -3.85
CA ALA A 719 -16.99 11.35 -2.85
C ALA A 719 -17.66 10.14 -3.51
N ASN A 720 -17.38 8.94 -3.01
CA ASN A 720 -18.01 7.70 -3.44
C ASN A 720 -18.21 6.75 -2.26
N GLY A 721 -19.42 6.74 -1.70
CA GLY A 721 -19.81 5.85 -0.60
C GLY A 721 -20.43 4.52 -1.05
N GLU A 722 -20.35 4.15 -2.33
CA GLU A 722 -20.99 2.93 -2.83
C GLU A 722 -20.27 1.64 -2.40
N ARG A 723 -21.07 0.65 -1.97
CA ARG A 723 -20.62 -0.65 -1.48
C ARG A 723 -21.52 -1.76 -2.00
N ALA A 724 -20.98 -2.95 -2.20
CA ALA A 724 -21.78 -4.15 -2.41
C ALA A 724 -22.26 -4.73 -1.06
N GLU A 725 -23.39 -5.43 -1.06
CA GLU A 725 -23.87 -6.19 0.09
C GLU A 725 -23.35 -7.63 -0.05
N GLY A 726 -22.70 -8.22 0.96
CA GLY A 726 -22.29 -9.63 0.87
C GLY A 726 -21.35 -10.18 1.94
N HIS A 727 -20.29 -9.45 2.31
CA HIS A 727 -19.23 -9.96 3.19
C HIS A 727 -19.19 -9.28 4.57
N GLU A 728 -19.08 -10.07 5.64
CA GLU A 728 -19.00 -9.57 7.03
C GLU A 728 -17.58 -9.13 7.45
N SER A 729 -16.52 -9.65 6.80
CA SER A 729 -15.11 -9.46 7.19
C SER A 729 -14.33 -8.47 6.34
N ASP A 730 -14.57 -8.43 5.02
CA ASP A 730 -13.88 -7.56 4.07
C ASP A 730 -14.82 -6.50 3.51
N VAL A 731 -14.27 -5.35 3.13
CA VAL A 731 -15.08 -4.21 2.72
C VAL A 731 -15.18 -4.13 1.19
N ASP A 732 -16.35 -4.48 0.67
CA ASP A 732 -16.69 -4.45 -0.75
C ASP A 732 -16.96 -3.03 -1.26
N ILE A 733 -15.90 -2.23 -1.33
CA ILE A 733 -15.96 -0.91 -1.96
C ILE A 733 -16.18 -1.05 -3.47
N VAL A 734 -17.12 -0.29 -4.03
CA VAL A 734 -17.37 -0.24 -5.47
C VAL A 734 -16.63 0.95 -6.10
N THR A 735 -15.89 0.70 -7.17
CA THR A 735 -15.27 1.75 -7.98
C THR A 735 -16.27 2.28 -9.00
N ARG A 736 -16.62 3.57 -8.90
CA ARG A 736 -17.38 4.26 -9.95
C ARG A 736 -16.46 4.78 -11.03
N HIS A 737 -17.02 5.16 -12.17
CA HIS A 737 -16.25 5.67 -13.31
C HIS A 737 -16.78 7.01 -13.77
N CYS A 738 -15.87 7.85 -14.27
CA CYS A 738 -16.18 9.13 -14.91
C CYS A 738 -15.52 9.21 -16.28
N ASP A 739 -16.34 9.37 -17.31
CA ASP A 739 -15.91 9.73 -18.66
C ASP A 739 -15.76 11.25 -18.74
N LEU A 740 -14.59 11.71 -19.16
CA LEU A 740 -14.27 13.11 -19.38
C LEU A 740 -14.31 13.47 -20.86
N VAL A 741 -14.95 14.59 -21.17
CA VAL A 741 -14.97 15.19 -22.52
C VAL A 741 -14.48 16.64 -22.43
N VAL A 742 -13.33 16.93 -23.04
CA VAL A 742 -12.72 18.26 -23.06
C VAL A 742 -13.00 18.92 -24.40
N ASN A 743 -13.65 20.08 -24.40
CA ASN A 743 -14.00 20.85 -25.60
C ASN A 743 -14.71 20.01 -26.67
N GLY A 744 -15.62 19.12 -26.24
CA GLY A 744 -16.38 18.22 -27.11
C GLY A 744 -15.61 17.00 -27.63
N LYS A 745 -14.39 16.74 -27.14
CA LYS A 745 -13.58 15.57 -27.50
C LYS A 745 -13.41 14.64 -26.28
N PRO A 746 -13.59 13.32 -26.44
CA PRO A 746 -13.30 12.36 -25.37
C PRO A 746 -11.85 12.50 -24.91
N ALA A 747 -11.64 12.60 -23.60
CA ALA A 747 -10.33 12.71 -22.96
C ALA A 747 -9.91 11.42 -22.26
N GLY A 748 -10.86 10.69 -21.65
CA GLY A 748 -10.60 9.39 -21.01
C GLY A 748 -11.72 8.95 -20.09
N ARG A 749 -11.58 7.74 -19.54
CA ARG A 749 -12.45 7.15 -18.52
C ARG A 749 -11.60 6.87 -17.28
N TYR A 750 -12.01 7.44 -16.15
CA TYR A 750 -11.20 7.45 -14.94
C TYR A 750 -11.97 6.82 -13.78
N PRO A 751 -11.33 5.93 -13.01
CA PRO A 751 -11.95 5.32 -11.86
C PRO A 751 -11.99 6.28 -10.67
N MET A 752 -13.06 6.17 -9.88
CA MET A 752 -13.31 6.92 -8.67
C MET A 752 -13.54 5.91 -7.55
N ARG A 753 -12.44 5.41 -6.97
CA ARG A 753 -12.45 4.43 -5.86
C ARG A 753 -13.27 4.97 -4.71
N GLY A 754 -14.02 4.11 -4.01
CA GLY A 754 -14.83 4.56 -2.88
C GLY A 754 -14.03 5.22 -1.76
N THR A 755 -14.57 6.32 -1.25
CA THR A 755 -13.97 7.20 -0.25
C THR A 755 -14.51 6.92 1.16
N TRP A 756 -15.01 5.70 1.40
CA TRP A 756 -15.74 5.24 2.59
C TRP A 756 -17.17 5.76 2.74
N THR A 757 -17.40 7.06 2.59
CA THR A 757 -18.74 7.66 2.72
C THR A 757 -19.01 8.68 1.60
N TRP A 758 -20.26 9.13 1.46
CA TRP A 758 -20.61 10.25 0.59
C TRP A 758 -20.21 11.63 1.17
N ASN A 759 -19.55 11.64 2.33
CA ASN A 759 -19.12 12.84 3.07
C ASN A 759 -17.59 12.94 3.22
N ASP A 760 -16.86 11.96 2.70
CA ASP A 760 -15.40 11.94 2.64
C ASP A 760 -14.95 12.22 1.20
N PHE A 761 -14.08 13.20 1.02
CA PHE A 761 -13.66 13.67 -0.29
C PHE A 761 -12.20 13.32 -0.54
N TRP A 762 -11.96 12.60 -1.63
CA TRP A 762 -10.61 12.35 -2.16
C TRP A 762 -10.43 13.13 -3.46
N THR A 763 -9.21 13.10 -3.99
CA THR A 763 -8.90 13.73 -5.27
C THR A 763 -8.40 12.71 -6.28
N TYR A 764 -8.74 12.94 -7.55
CA TYR A 764 -8.18 12.22 -8.68
C TYR A 764 -7.50 13.22 -9.62
N PRO A 765 -6.16 13.15 -9.80
CA PRO A 765 -5.45 14.02 -10.72
C PRO A 765 -5.57 13.52 -12.16
N VAL A 766 -5.80 14.44 -13.11
CA VAL A 766 -5.82 14.18 -14.55
C VAL A 766 -5.04 15.28 -15.26
N ILE A 767 -4.27 14.96 -16.31
CA ILE A 767 -3.74 15.99 -17.20
C ILE A 767 -4.67 16.16 -18.41
N VAL A 768 -5.06 17.41 -18.68
CA VAL A 768 -5.92 17.78 -19.81
C VAL A 768 -5.26 18.85 -20.68
N ASP A 769 -5.42 18.74 -22.00
CA ASP A 769 -4.97 19.77 -22.96
C ASP A 769 -6.09 20.79 -23.20
N LEU A 770 -5.82 22.04 -22.88
CA LEU A 770 -6.77 23.16 -23.01
C LEU A 770 -6.41 24.09 -24.16
N ALA A 771 -7.42 24.78 -24.68
CA ALA A 771 -7.27 25.84 -25.68
C ALA A 771 -7.14 27.21 -25.01
N GLU A 772 -6.58 28.19 -25.71
CA GLU A 772 -6.57 29.58 -25.25
C GLU A 772 -8.00 30.12 -25.16
N GLY A 773 -8.36 30.73 -24.03
CA GLY A 773 -9.68 31.30 -23.77
C GLY A 773 -10.66 30.28 -23.21
N ARG A 774 -11.89 30.28 -23.73
CA ARG A 774 -13.00 29.49 -23.18
C ARG A 774 -12.83 27.99 -23.42
N ASN A 775 -12.84 27.23 -22.34
CA ASN A 775 -12.84 25.76 -22.34
C ASN A 775 -14.10 25.22 -21.65
N THR A 776 -14.45 23.98 -21.98
CA THR A 776 -15.48 23.21 -21.28
C THR A 776 -14.99 21.81 -20.98
N ILE A 777 -15.30 21.30 -19.80
CA ILE A 777 -15.06 19.91 -19.41
C ILE A 777 -16.38 19.31 -18.94
N ALA A 778 -16.83 18.27 -19.62
CA ALA A 778 -18.02 17.50 -19.23
C ALA A 778 -17.61 16.21 -18.52
N PHE A 779 -18.34 15.91 -17.45
CA PHE A 779 -18.19 14.76 -16.58
C PHE A 779 -19.47 13.92 -16.66
N GLY A 780 -19.37 12.70 -17.18
CA GLY A 780 -20.51 11.81 -17.33
C GLY A 780 -20.10 10.35 -17.18
N ASN A 781 -21.06 9.46 -17.43
CA ASN A 781 -20.85 8.02 -17.61
C ASN A 781 -22.12 7.49 -18.29
N GLU A 782 -22.01 6.94 -19.50
CA GLU A 782 -23.19 6.48 -20.24
C GLU A 782 -23.80 5.23 -19.60
N ASP A 783 -22.95 4.31 -19.16
CA ASP A 783 -23.34 2.96 -18.75
C ASP A 783 -23.66 2.84 -17.25
N GLY A 784 -23.36 3.85 -16.44
CA GLY A 784 -23.50 3.78 -14.99
C GLY A 784 -23.48 5.15 -14.30
N PRO A 785 -23.71 5.17 -12.98
CA PRO A 785 -23.58 6.40 -12.21
C PRO A 785 -22.11 6.82 -12.09
N THR A 786 -21.86 8.12 -11.88
CA THR A 786 -20.54 8.61 -11.45
C THR A 786 -20.46 8.72 -9.93
N ALA A 787 -19.27 9.01 -9.41
CA ALA A 787 -19.10 9.57 -8.07
C ALA A 787 -19.83 10.93 -7.95
N GLU A 788 -19.95 11.44 -6.72
CA GLU A 788 -20.40 12.80 -6.46
C GLU A 788 -19.21 13.76 -6.53
N PHE A 789 -19.35 14.88 -7.23
CA PHE A 789 -18.26 15.83 -7.46
C PHE A 789 -18.45 17.11 -6.64
N GLU A 790 -17.42 17.50 -5.91
CA GLU A 790 -17.46 18.68 -5.04
C GLU A 790 -16.89 19.91 -5.73
N ARG A 791 -15.67 19.78 -6.25
CA ARG A 791 -14.84 20.90 -6.71
C ARG A 791 -13.83 20.44 -7.74
N PHE A 792 -13.50 21.35 -8.64
CA PHE A 792 -12.51 21.12 -9.70
C PHE A 792 -11.42 22.18 -9.59
N VAL A 793 -10.15 21.76 -9.50
CA VAL A 793 -8.99 22.66 -9.51
C VAL A 793 -8.25 22.50 -10.82
N ILE A 794 -8.01 23.62 -11.51
CA ILE A 794 -7.35 23.65 -12.81
C ILE A 794 -6.11 24.54 -12.73
N ALA A 795 -4.94 23.98 -13.03
CA ALA A 795 -3.68 24.71 -13.02
C ALA A 795 -2.81 24.34 -14.23
N PRO A 796 -2.20 25.33 -14.93
CA PRO A 796 -1.24 25.01 -15.98
C PRO A 796 -0.04 24.25 -15.39
N LEU A 797 0.43 23.20 -16.08
CA LEU A 797 1.56 22.42 -15.57
C LEU A 797 2.84 23.25 -15.47
N ASN A 798 3.07 24.12 -16.45
CA ASN A 798 4.08 25.17 -16.39
C ASN A 798 3.38 26.53 -16.59
N PRO A 799 3.62 27.53 -15.73
CA PRO A 799 2.94 28.82 -15.76
C PRO A 799 3.42 29.73 -16.90
#